data_AF-A0A7J3XDG6-F1
#
_entry.id   AF-A0A7J3XDG6-F1
#
_cell.length_a   1.000
_cell.length_b   1.000
_cell.length_c   1.000
_cell.angle_alpha   90.00
_cell.angle_beta   90.00
_cell.angle_gamma   90.00
#
_symmetry.space_group_name_H-M   'P 1'
#
loop_
_entity.id
_entity.type
_entity.pdbx_description
1 polymer ?
#
loop_
_entity_poly.entity_id
_entity_poly.type
_entity_poly.pdbx_seq_one_letter_code
_entity_poly.pdbx_strand_id
1 'polypeptide(L)'
;MIYRVILFAALFLTLTTLRSNATMFIVVNSSQNAEDSYVNADHPSYRYGQSEELHVGGFYSGKYAKRVYIRYTIPQTIPLSSIIRAEFHIYVLQCPTCPISPLSIALHEVYSNASWNEYEITWDDQPCGTQQGNLGITGGCNASQLTASVCNEKNWCVFDITPLVKKDYVVNFVLVRQGEVDERWIVFCSRECVNSSLRHYVILTLEEPTSTTPITTSTTTSSLPIVTTSTLPSTTTLPKIGNRPLLMVNSNFYDVLAASVLPFPVLVYNYSNRFATQMFQDFITSYSPSSIIGINVNYYDVDLEIDRSDLYRLFPRNGFVVIDEKNRSIAIYAAFLAKYLEYGLLNSSQIEEFAPFEASIICTYDCNIPNATKLLSETQLLNYLLDRLRSLNFTVKEISLVNSARDYAALAPRRNSIPIVFYLPKDERNPNSYRGVSLEEVNEENGISRARERIAELINSLRDERIFDKSYLFDETFYLTIFGMPFGVVEDPLNETLANLDGDVLFTDDLYGDVNNDGFIDLAIGRFCCSPELVSLQLSNVENWKGTKSVGIYASYRSAEGQEFLAPQGSMMSGLLSELHFRLAGFEVKRFVERRTKHLNLSCDFSLFERLLELLRNPLHSLEVLSIGYRTIVETDWLSLTSVCPPTPLPELSIPAMLSGFQAHGMNLYFGLGNETHVYWVNFSVDASELMRKSSIVIFDHPLSVYPLTSKFVELNPFLLIGSSGITHDYFALLPLKNFLRCLPSSRSVGSCLKEIKFYSLSSREKLEGLAGIISDIFLGEKSLAAKKEGIERLLFGDPSLKVDPIFLSLENLTPTFENNSFLLRFELNFTPSYVCITNDDVHYCDFVFPDPDFYLEREGRPPVPVFVREFVLPTGSELLELNVVHHLTKREVNPMIVDYPFFEEEESFVIYPERNVYLSRVLLLDNRSLVRMFLIPISYTNVSNSIVATVYNFTILLRYSAPVEIERVEVQEEALLFRPVRITVKGRGNCEGELIVKVENNEKTEELRRSIVVEGSWEEIFYFNPSREGLHKIIAVLDCGTRFVGPREASFFVRLLQPLALSPPSKSVHMFGRDFVELSYSSPFYGITCRMENGSTTYVLVTPEYKLDLVLGTTFTSEHLSTPEIVYFVFTNSSTTIERLTTPFGSLRKEKLLGNVEIEIKGNGTKLELELEQAKRLLLLAREKTKALAAMLCNLPSRELHISWP
;
A
#
# COMPACT_ATOMS: atom_id res chain seq x y z
N MET A 1 26.75 -24.41 -80.80
CA MET A 1 25.65 -25.33 -81.16
C MET A 1 24.34 -24.66 -80.77
N ILE A 2 23.86 -23.69 -81.55
CA ILE A 2 22.87 -23.86 -82.62
C ILE A 2 21.71 -24.79 -82.20
N TYR A 3 20.88 -24.33 -81.27
CA TYR A 3 19.41 -24.28 -81.34
C TYR A 3 18.89 -23.59 -80.07
N ARG A 4 18.64 -22.27 -80.14
CA ARG A 4 17.77 -21.48 -79.23
C ARG A 4 17.75 -19.99 -79.62
N VAL A 5 17.51 -19.69 -80.91
CA VAL A 5 17.54 -18.32 -81.48
C VAL A 5 16.20 -17.88 -82.11
N ILE A 6 15.08 -18.58 -81.88
CA ILE A 6 13.77 -18.14 -82.40
C ILE A 6 12.70 -18.10 -81.30
N LEU A 7 13.02 -17.44 -80.18
CA LEU A 7 12.00 -17.01 -79.21
C LEU A 7 12.35 -15.65 -78.56
N PHE A 8 13.13 -14.81 -79.26
CA PHE A 8 13.64 -13.53 -78.75
C PHE A 8 13.10 -12.29 -79.48
N ALA A 9 12.14 -12.46 -80.40
CA ALA A 9 11.57 -11.34 -81.17
C ALA A 9 10.08 -11.06 -80.90
N ALA A 10 9.39 -11.87 -80.08
CA ALA A 10 7.97 -11.68 -79.75
C ALA A 10 7.71 -11.13 -78.33
N LEU A 11 8.75 -11.00 -77.48
CA LEU A 11 8.60 -10.49 -76.11
C LEU A 11 9.06 -9.04 -75.91
N PHE A 12 9.47 -8.36 -77.00
CA PHE A 12 9.96 -6.97 -76.94
C PHE A 12 8.90 -5.93 -77.34
N LEU A 13 7.64 -6.36 -77.57
CA LEU A 13 6.51 -5.46 -77.87
C LEU A 13 5.36 -5.50 -76.84
N THR A 14 5.53 -6.17 -75.69
CA THR A 14 4.55 -6.20 -74.59
C THR A 14 5.18 -5.87 -73.24
N LEU A 15 6.16 -4.96 -73.22
CA LEU A 15 6.83 -4.50 -72.00
C LEU A 15 6.96 -2.97 -71.94
N THR A 16 5.92 -2.27 -72.39
CA THR A 16 5.73 -0.84 -72.14
C THR A 16 4.26 -0.53 -71.83
N THR A 17 3.70 -1.12 -70.76
CA THR A 17 2.55 -0.60 -69.99
C THR A 17 2.32 -1.44 -68.73
N LEU A 18 3.28 -1.42 -67.80
CA LEU A 18 3.00 -1.70 -66.38
C LEU A 18 3.51 -0.50 -65.58
N ARG A 19 2.77 0.60 -65.64
CA ARG A 19 2.77 1.57 -64.54
C ARG A 19 2.06 0.85 -63.40
N SER A 20 2.80 0.43 -62.38
CA SER A 20 2.19 0.17 -61.08
C SER A 20 1.66 1.51 -60.58
N ASN A 21 0.36 1.75 -60.71
CA ASN A 21 -0.27 2.89 -60.06
C ASN A 21 -0.09 2.67 -58.56
N ALA A 22 0.80 3.44 -57.94
CA ALA A 22 0.91 3.44 -56.49
C ALA A 22 -0.43 3.95 -55.92
N THR A 23 -0.88 3.31 -54.86
CA THR A 23 -2.14 3.65 -54.18
C THR A 23 -1.80 4.25 -52.83
N MET A 24 -2.49 5.32 -52.46
CA MET A 24 -2.34 5.96 -51.16
C MET A 24 -3.53 5.58 -50.27
N PHE A 25 -3.28 5.23 -49.01
CA PHE A 25 -4.34 4.93 -48.04
C PHE A 25 -4.49 6.09 -47.05
N ILE A 26 -5.73 6.55 -46.85
CA ILE A 26 -6.08 7.56 -45.85
C ILE A 26 -7.11 6.96 -44.90
N VAL A 27 -6.87 7.09 -43.59
CA VAL A 27 -7.81 6.67 -42.55
C VAL A 27 -8.56 7.89 -42.02
N VAL A 28 -9.88 7.89 -42.15
CA VAL A 28 -10.79 8.90 -41.57
C VAL A 28 -11.34 8.35 -40.26
N ASN A 29 -10.85 8.87 -39.14
CA ASN A 29 -11.21 8.41 -37.79
C ASN A 29 -12.53 9.05 -37.32
N SER A 30 -13.31 8.29 -36.55
CA SER A 30 -14.64 8.70 -36.04
C SER A 30 -14.59 9.82 -35.02
N SER A 31 -13.53 9.93 -34.23
CA SER A 31 -13.44 10.90 -33.12
C SER A 31 -13.56 12.38 -33.52
N GLN A 32 -13.35 12.71 -34.79
CA GLN A 32 -13.38 14.09 -35.30
C GLN A 32 -14.31 14.29 -36.49
N ASN A 33 -14.64 13.21 -37.20
CA ASN A 33 -15.32 13.29 -38.50
C ASN A 33 -16.57 12.41 -38.56
N ALA A 34 -17.02 11.85 -37.43
CA ALA A 34 -18.22 11.03 -37.37
C ALA A 34 -19.20 11.44 -36.26
N GLU A 35 -20.46 11.16 -36.54
CA GLU A 35 -21.56 11.13 -35.58
C GLU A 35 -22.18 9.74 -35.62
N ASP A 36 -22.46 9.16 -34.46
CA ASP A 36 -23.06 7.84 -34.33
C ASP A 36 -24.05 7.78 -33.18
N SER A 37 -25.18 7.13 -33.41
CA SER A 37 -26.19 6.93 -32.38
C SER A 37 -26.99 5.69 -32.72
N TYR A 38 -27.63 5.08 -31.74
CA TYR A 38 -28.60 4.03 -32.01
C TYR A 38 -29.98 4.45 -31.54
N VAL A 39 -31.00 3.89 -32.17
CA VAL A 39 -32.40 4.10 -31.80
C VAL A 39 -32.99 2.78 -31.35
N ASN A 40 -33.89 2.84 -30.37
CA ASN A 40 -34.48 1.66 -29.75
C ASN A 40 -36.01 1.78 -29.74
N ALA A 41 -36.69 0.85 -30.40
CA ALA A 41 -38.14 0.82 -30.47
C ALA A 41 -38.82 0.66 -29.10
N ASP A 42 -38.16 0.04 -28.12
CA ASP A 42 -38.67 -0.07 -26.74
C ASP A 42 -38.67 1.27 -26.00
N HIS A 43 -37.78 2.18 -26.40
CA HIS A 43 -37.58 3.49 -25.77
C HIS A 43 -37.62 4.58 -26.84
N PRO A 44 -38.79 4.79 -27.47
CA PRO A 44 -38.84 5.42 -28.77
C PRO A 44 -38.46 6.91 -28.77
N SER A 45 -38.53 7.55 -27.61
CA SER A 45 -38.12 8.95 -27.40
C SER A 45 -36.75 9.13 -26.75
N TYR A 46 -36.02 8.05 -26.43
CA TYR A 46 -34.72 8.13 -25.77
C TYR A 46 -33.58 8.34 -26.78
N ARG A 47 -32.54 9.06 -26.36
CA ARG A 47 -31.39 9.47 -27.18
C ARG A 47 -30.13 8.75 -26.70
N TYR A 48 -29.38 8.16 -27.61
CA TYR A 48 -28.22 7.33 -27.26
C TYR A 48 -26.89 7.83 -27.84
N GLY A 49 -26.81 9.09 -28.30
CA GLY A 49 -25.59 9.67 -28.89
C GLY A 49 -24.42 9.92 -27.93
N GLN A 50 -24.52 9.49 -26.67
CA GLN A 50 -23.41 9.47 -25.70
C GLN A 50 -23.07 8.05 -25.24
N SER A 51 -23.71 7.04 -25.82
CA SER A 51 -23.49 5.64 -25.47
C SER A 51 -22.14 5.18 -26.00
N GLU A 52 -21.36 4.49 -25.18
CA GLU A 52 -20.12 3.82 -25.60
C GLU A 52 -20.37 2.60 -26.51
N GLU A 53 -21.61 2.13 -26.52
CA GLU A 53 -22.08 0.95 -27.24
C GLU A 53 -23.20 1.29 -28.23
N LEU A 54 -23.12 0.68 -29.40
CA LEU A 54 -24.10 0.77 -30.48
C LEU A 54 -24.81 -0.58 -30.63
N HIS A 55 -26.14 -0.61 -30.51
CA HIS A 55 -26.90 -1.85 -30.53
C HIS A 55 -27.72 -2.00 -31.81
N VAL A 56 -27.59 -3.16 -32.47
CA VAL A 56 -28.41 -3.54 -33.63
C VAL A 56 -29.23 -4.79 -33.29
N GLY A 57 -30.55 -4.73 -33.47
CA GLY A 57 -31.50 -5.78 -33.07
C GLY A 57 -32.59 -6.04 -34.10
N GLY A 58 -33.12 -7.28 -34.15
CA GLY A 58 -34.08 -7.73 -35.16
C GLY A 58 -35.54 -7.29 -34.94
N PHE A 59 -36.34 -7.29 -36.01
CA PHE A 59 -37.78 -6.99 -36.02
C PHE A 59 -38.62 -8.25 -35.77
N TYR A 60 -38.72 -8.74 -34.53
CA TYR A 60 -39.60 -9.90 -34.24
C TYR A 60 -41.04 -9.51 -33.86
N SER A 61 -41.28 -8.28 -33.40
CA SER A 61 -42.62 -7.82 -32.97
C SER A 61 -42.86 -6.31 -33.08
N GLY A 62 -41.93 -5.58 -33.71
CA GLY A 62 -41.88 -4.11 -33.70
C GLY A 62 -41.43 -3.50 -32.37
N LYS A 63 -41.35 -4.28 -31.27
CA LYS A 63 -40.94 -3.78 -29.94
C LYS A 63 -39.43 -3.79 -29.69
N TYR A 64 -38.69 -4.79 -30.16
CA TYR A 64 -37.26 -4.93 -29.85
C TYR A 64 -36.28 -4.46 -30.96
N ALA A 65 -36.77 -3.68 -31.90
CA ALA A 65 -35.95 -3.26 -33.03
C ALA A 65 -34.94 -2.18 -32.60
N LYS A 66 -33.66 -2.43 -32.89
CA LYS A 66 -32.58 -1.45 -32.66
C LYS A 66 -31.80 -1.22 -33.96
N ARG A 67 -31.50 0.03 -34.26
CA ARG A 67 -30.80 0.45 -35.48
C ARG A 67 -29.70 1.42 -35.12
N VAL A 68 -28.58 1.33 -35.82
CA VAL A 68 -27.43 2.20 -35.61
C VAL A 68 -27.30 3.15 -36.78
N TYR A 69 -27.24 4.45 -36.51
CA TYR A 69 -27.05 5.52 -37.48
C TYR A 69 -25.64 6.04 -37.38
N ILE A 70 -24.95 6.15 -38.52
CA ILE A 70 -23.57 6.63 -38.60
C ILE A 70 -23.46 7.61 -39.76
N ARG A 71 -22.84 8.76 -39.48
CA ARG A 71 -22.54 9.82 -40.44
C ARG A 71 -21.05 10.08 -40.44
N TYR A 72 -20.44 10.13 -41.61
CA TYR A 72 -19.06 10.58 -41.78
C TYR A 72 -18.97 11.79 -42.70
N THR A 73 -18.06 12.69 -42.37
CA THR A 73 -17.61 13.78 -43.25
C THR A 73 -16.23 13.47 -43.80
N ILE A 74 -16.14 13.23 -45.09
CA ILE A 74 -14.88 13.06 -45.82
C ILE A 74 -14.24 14.44 -46.00
N PRO A 75 -12.95 14.63 -45.68
CA PRO A 75 -12.27 15.91 -45.86
C PRO A 75 -12.33 16.41 -47.30
N GLN A 76 -12.78 17.66 -47.50
CA GLN A 76 -12.88 18.28 -48.83
C GLN A 76 -11.53 18.44 -49.55
N THR A 77 -10.42 18.26 -48.83
CA THR A 77 -9.07 18.21 -49.38
C THR A 77 -8.81 16.96 -50.24
N ILE A 78 -9.68 15.95 -50.18
CA ILE A 78 -9.58 14.71 -50.96
C ILE A 78 -10.56 14.80 -52.13
N PRO A 79 -10.10 14.96 -53.38
CA PRO A 79 -11.02 14.99 -54.52
C PRO A 79 -11.78 13.66 -54.63
N LEU A 80 -13.12 13.69 -54.65
CA LEU A 80 -13.93 12.46 -54.76
C LEU A 80 -13.56 11.61 -55.99
N SER A 81 -13.10 12.25 -57.08
CA SER A 81 -12.62 11.59 -58.29
C SER A 81 -11.32 10.78 -58.10
N SER A 82 -10.53 11.09 -57.08
CA SER A 82 -9.29 10.38 -56.75
C SER A 82 -9.53 9.11 -55.93
N ILE A 83 -10.71 8.95 -55.33
CA ILE A 83 -11.05 7.81 -54.47
C ILE A 83 -11.34 6.59 -55.35
N ILE A 84 -10.46 5.60 -55.33
CA ILE A 84 -10.62 4.34 -56.05
C ILE A 84 -11.51 3.38 -55.24
N ARG A 85 -11.31 3.31 -53.92
CA ARG A 85 -12.02 2.42 -52.98
C ARG A 85 -12.24 3.12 -51.63
N ALA A 86 -13.36 2.87 -50.99
CA ALA A 86 -13.65 3.32 -49.64
C ALA A 86 -14.27 2.18 -48.80
N GLU A 87 -13.73 1.91 -47.62
CA GLU A 87 -14.18 0.84 -46.74
C GLU A 87 -14.54 1.38 -45.36
N PHE A 88 -15.71 0.99 -44.85
CA PHE A 88 -16.14 1.27 -43.48
C PHE A 88 -15.86 0.06 -42.59
N HIS A 89 -15.17 0.30 -41.47
CA HIS A 89 -14.77 -0.72 -40.50
C HIS A 89 -15.44 -0.43 -39.15
N ILE A 90 -16.17 -1.40 -38.59
CA ILE A 90 -16.81 -1.31 -37.27
C ILE A 90 -16.61 -2.59 -36.47
N TYR A 91 -16.21 -2.47 -35.20
CA TYR A 91 -15.85 -3.62 -34.37
C TYR A 91 -17.02 -4.17 -33.56
N VAL A 92 -17.21 -5.49 -33.59
CA VAL A 92 -18.24 -6.19 -32.79
C VAL A 92 -17.71 -6.46 -31.39
N LEU A 93 -18.25 -5.79 -30.37
CA LEU A 93 -17.86 -5.99 -28.96
C LEU A 93 -18.38 -7.33 -28.44
N GLN A 94 -19.65 -7.62 -28.69
CA GLN A 94 -20.31 -8.82 -28.20
C GLN A 94 -21.48 -9.21 -29.11
N CYS A 95 -21.68 -10.52 -29.29
CA CYS A 95 -22.98 -11.05 -29.67
C CYS A 95 -23.35 -12.22 -28.74
N PRO A 96 -24.04 -11.95 -27.62
CA PRO A 96 -24.28 -12.94 -26.56
C PRO A 96 -25.04 -14.19 -27.03
N THR A 97 -25.66 -14.14 -28.20
CA THR A 97 -26.62 -15.15 -28.66
C THR A 97 -26.44 -15.54 -30.13
N CYS A 98 -25.28 -15.27 -30.75
CA CYS A 98 -24.99 -15.63 -32.14
C CYS A 98 -24.28 -17.00 -32.23
N PRO A 99 -24.94 -18.09 -32.67
CA PRO A 99 -24.34 -19.42 -32.71
C PRO A 99 -23.60 -19.71 -34.03
N ILE A 100 -23.68 -18.82 -35.04
CA ILE A 100 -23.22 -19.10 -36.41
C ILE A 100 -22.64 -17.82 -37.04
N SER A 101 -21.37 -17.88 -37.44
CA SER A 101 -20.68 -16.90 -38.31
C SER A 101 -21.03 -17.20 -39.77
N PRO A 102 -21.31 -16.20 -40.64
CA PRO A 102 -21.20 -14.76 -40.43
C PRO A 102 -22.48 -14.08 -39.90
N LEU A 103 -22.33 -12.96 -39.18
CA LEU A 103 -23.43 -12.13 -38.68
C LEU A 103 -24.20 -11.51 -39.85
N SER A 104 -25.52 -11.70 -39.89
CA SER A 104 -26.39 -11.13 -40.94
C SER A 104 -26.69 -9.66 -40.66
N ILE A 105 -25.83 -8.76 -41.15
CA ILE A 105 -25.92 -7.31 -40.94
C ILE A 105 -25.79 -6.59 -42.29
N ALA A 106 -26.60 -5.56 -42.50
CA ALA A 106 -26.56 -4.74 -43.69
C ALA A 106 -26.51 -3.25 -43.39
N LEU A 107 -25.86 -2.54 -44.29
CA LEU A 107 -25.75 -1.08 -44.32
C LEU A 107 -26.69 -0.53 -45.40
N HIS A 108 -27.48 0.48 -45.06
CA HIS A 108 -28.35 1.18 -45.99
C HIS A 108 -28.03 2.67 -46.00
N GLU A 109 -27.92 3.26 -47.19
CA GLU A 109 -27.70 4.71 -47.34
C GLU A 109 -28.92 5.48 -46.82
N VAL A 110 -28.67 6.47 -45.96
CA VAL A 110 -29.66 7.49 -45.58
C VAL A 110 -29.53 8.61 -46.61
N TYR A 111 -30.61 8.96 -47.32
CA TYR A 111 -30.54 9.97 -48.38
C TYR A 111 -30.03 11.30 -47.82
N SER A 112 -29.19 12.01 -48.60
CA SER A 112 -28.51 13.23 -48.15
C SER A 112 -29.44 14.39 -47.77
N ASN A 113 -30.71 14.34 -48.17
CA ASN A 113 -31.73 15.31 -47.77
C ASN A 113 -32.37 15.03 -46.39
N ALA A 114 -32.08 13.89 -45.77
CA ALA A 114 -32.58 13.53 -44.45
C ALA A 114 -31.55 13.93 -43.38
N SER A 115 -31.83 15.02 -42.67
CA SER A 115 -30.97 15.51 -41.58
C SER A 115 -31.29 14.78 -40.28
N TRP A 116 -30.26 14.24 -39.62
CA TRP A 116 -30.31 13.79 -38.24
C TRP A 116 -29.08 14.29 -37.48
N ASN A 117 -29.19 14.35 -36.16
CA ASN A 117 -28.13 14.71 -35.24
C ASN A 117 -28.08 13.61 -34.17
N GLU A 118 -26.87 13.13 -33.88
CA GLU A 118 -26.58 12.12 -32.88
C GLU A 118 -27.20 12.35 -31.50
N TYR A 119 -27.26 13.60 -31.04
CA TYR A 119 -27.82 13.96 -29.73
C TYR A 119 -29.33 14.22 -29.75
N GLU A 120 -29.94 14.20 -30.93
CA GLU A 120 -31.37 14.52 -31.10
C GLU A 120 -32.16 13.34 -31.64
N ILE A 121 -31.51 12.42 -32.38
CA ILE A 121 -32.16 11.28 -33.00
C ILE A 121 -32.77 10.33 -31.95
N THR A 122 -34.00 9.95 -32.20
CA THR A 122 -34.82 9.02 -31.44
C THR A 122 -35.45 8.01 -32.41
N TRP A 123 -36.11 6.98 -31.89
CA TRP A 123 -36.85 6.04 -32.74
C TRP A 123 -37.98 6.75 -33.50
N ASP A 124 -38.62 7.74 -32.89
CA ASP A 124 -39.80 8.43 -33.42
C ASP A 124 -39.46 9.42 -34.55
N ASP A 125 -38.23 9.96 -34.58
CA ASP A 125 -37.78 10.97 -35.56
C ASP A 125 -36.69 10.46 -36.51
N GLN A 126 -36.34 9.18 -36.46
CA GLN A 126 -35.31 8.59 -37.30
C GLN A 126 -35.61 8.76 -38.81
N PRO A 127 -34.60 8.99 -39.65
CA PRO A 127 -34.80 9.33 -41.07
C PRO A 127 -35.29 8.14 -41.93
N CYS A 128 -35.12 6.90 -41.46
CA CYS A 128 -35.66 5.70 -42.09
C CYS A 128 -36.95 5.29 -41.34
N GLY A 129 -38.12 5.67 -41.86
CA GLY A 129 -39.42 5.52 -41.17
C GLY A 129 -39.78 4.10 -40.71
N THR A 130 -40.81 4.01 -39.85
CA THR A 130 -41.17 2.83 -39.04
C THR A 130 -42.33 1.97 -39.60
N GLN A 131 -42.79 2.19 -40.84
CA GLN A 131 -43.95 1.42 -41.35
C GLN A 131 -43.61 -0.06 -41.63
N GLN A 132 -44.38 -0.93 -40.97
CA GLN A 132 -44.24 -2.39 -40.92
C GLN A 132 -44.34 -3.07 -42.31
N GLY A 133 -43.29 -3.79 -42.67
CA GLY A 133 -43.22 -4.79 -43.74
C GLY A 133 -41.82 -5.39 -43.77
N ASN A 134 -41.69 -6.71 -43.88
CA ASN A 134 -40.64 -7.61 -43.35
C ASN A 134 -39.13 -7.34 -43.61
N LEU A 135 -38.71 -6.15 -44.03
CA LEU A 135 -37.31 -5.65 -43.92
C LEU A 135 -37.21 -4.17 -43.49
N GLY A 136 -38.34 -3.46 -43.32
CA GLY A 136 -38.49 -2.28 -42.45
C GLY A 136 -37.78 -0.97 -42.81
N ILE A 137 -37.03 -0.88 -43.92
CA ILE A 137 -36.44 0.39 -44.37
C ILE A 137 -37.32 0.98 -45.46
N THR A 138 -38.16 1.95 -45.07
CA THR A 138 -38.99 2.77 -45.97
C THR A 138 -38.77 4.25 -45.65
N GLY A 139 -39.11 5.17 -46.56
CA GLY A 139 -38.90 6.61 -46.36
C GLY A 139 -37.53 7.11 -46.82
N GLY A 140 -36.86 7.97 -46.03
CA GLY A 140 -35.65 8.72 -46.38
C GLY A 140 -34.36 7.89 -46.55
N CYS A 141 -34.46 6.59 -46.83
CA CYS A 141 -33.32 5.68 -46.94
C CYS A 141 -33.41 4.81 -48.19
N ASN A 142 -32.26 4.53 -48.78
CA ASN A 142 -32.14 3.73 -49.99
C ASN A 142 -32.37 2.24 -49.67
N ALA A 143 -33.25 1.60 -50.44
CA ALA A 143 -33.52 0.18 -50.32
C ALA A 143 -32.32 -0.71 -50.73
N SER A 144 -31.33 -0.15 -51.42
CA SER A 144 -30.10 -0.88 -51.80
C SER A 144 -29.23 -1.15 -50.57
N GLN A 145 -28.88 -2.42 -50.36
CA GLN A 145 -28.09 -2.89 -49.21
C GLN A 145 -26.60 -3.06 -49.56
N LEU A 146 -25.71 -2.66 -48.66
CA LEU A 146 -24.31 -3.07 -48.65
C LEU A 146 -24.12 -4.13 -47.57
N THR A 147 -23.49 -5.24 -47.92
CA THR A 147 -23.24 -6.36 -46.99
C THR A 147 -21.77 -6.37 -46.58
N ALA A 148 -21.50 -6.78 -45.35
CA ALA A 148 -20.13 -6.88 -44.85
C ALA A 148 -19.39 -8.06 -45.50
N SER A 149 -18.13 -7.86 -45.88
CA SER A 149 -17.29 -8.92 -46.45
C SER A 149 -16.79 -9.92 -45.40
N VAL A 150 -16.62 -9.46 -44.17
CA VAL A 150 -16.28 -10.24 -42.97
C VAL A 150 -17.08 -9.61 -41.83
N CYS A 151 -17.76 -10.39 -40.97
CA CYS A 151 -18.45 -9.86 -39.79
C CYS A 151 -18.74 -10.98 -38.78
N ASN A 152 -17.87 -11.11 -37.78
CA ASN A 152 -17.93 -12.14 -36.74
C ASN A 152 -17.82 -11.51 -35.35
N GLU A 153 -18.22 -12.22 -34.30
CA GLU A 153 -18.05 -11.76 -32.92
C GLU A 153 -16.57 -11.49 -32.62
N LYS A 154 -16.29 -10.38 -31.90
CA LYS A 154 -14.93 -9.91 -31.56
C LYS A 154 -14.04 -9.69 -32.79
N ASN A 155 -14.65 -9.31 -33.92
CA ASN A 155 -13.93 -9.03 -35.16
C ASN A 155 -14.48 -7.76 -35.85
N TRP A 156 -13.74 -7.26 -36.83
CA TRP A 156 -14.13 -6.11 -37.65
C TRP A 156 -15.15 -6.51 -38.70
N CYS A 157 -16.24 -5.75 -38.78
CA CYS A 157 -17.18 -5.78 -39.89
C CYS A 157 -16.77 -4.76 -40.95
N VAL A 158 -16.52 -5.23 -42.18
CA VAL A 158 -15.98 -4.40 -43.27
C VAL A 158 -16.96 -4.25 -44.42
N PHE A 159 -17.39 -3.02 -44.69
CA PHE A 159 -18.34 -2.67 -45.75
C PHE A 159 -17.66 -1.85 -46.87
N ASP A 160 -17.88 -2.21 -48.12
CA ASP A 160 -17.47 -1.37 -49.26
C ASP A 160 -18.45 -0.23 -49.45
N ILE A 161 -18.06 0.97 -49.03
CA ILE A 161 -18.85 2.20 -49.13
C ILE A 161 -18.39 3.09 -50.29
N THR A 162 -17.57 2.58 -51.21
CA THR A 162 -17.09 3.32 -52.40
C THR A 162 -18.24 3.99 -53.18
N PRO A 163 -19.39 3.34 -53.42
CA PRO A 163 -20.50 3.96 -54.13
C PRO A 163 -21.13 5.15 -53.40
N LEU A 164 -21.01 5.21 -52.07
CA LEU A 164 -21.56 6.29 -51.24
C LEU A 164 -20.61 7.49 -51.23
N VAL A 165 -19.32 7.23 -50.96
CA VAL A 165 -18.29 8.28 -50.90
C VAL A 165 -18.09 8.98 -52.25
N LYS A 166 -18.32 8.30 -53.38
CA LYS A 166 -18.24 8.93 -54.71
C LYS A 166 -19.37 9.90 -55.02
N LYS A 167 -20.47 9.89 -54.26
CA LYS A 167 -21.62 10.78 -54.49
C LYS A 167 -21.52 12.10 -53.75
N ASP A 168 -21.02 12.06 -52.51
CA ASP A 168 -21.03 13.21 -51.60
C ASP A 168 -19.87 13.10 -50.58
N TYR A 169 -19.42 14.25 -50.07
CA TYR A 169 -18.45 14.33 -48.97
C TYR A 169 -19.07 13.94 -47.63
N VAL A 170 -20.39 14.00 -47.48
CA VAL A 170 -21.09 13.50 -46.29
C VAL A 170 -21.76 12.18 -46.61
N VAL A 171 -21.29 11.10 -45.99
CA VAL A 171 -21.90 9.78 -46.14
C VAL A 171 -22.70 9.44 -44.89
N ASN A 172 -23.98 9.14 -45.08
CA ASN A 172 -24.92 8.81 -44.02
C ASN A 172 -25.46 7.40 -44.27
N PHE A 173 -25.45 6.56 -43.24
CA PHE A 173 -26.00 5.22 -43.36
C PHE A 173 -26.56 4.69 -42.04
N VAL A 174 -27.48 3.73 -42.18
CA VAL A 174 -28.05 2.97 -41.08
C VAL A 174 -27.60 1.52 -41.16
N LEU A 175 -27.19 0.98 -40.04
CA LEU A 175 -26.80 -0.42 -39.85
C LEU A 175 -27.97 -1.17 -39.22
N VAL A 176 -28.41 -2.24 -39.88
CA VAL A 176 -29.55 -3.06 -39.47
C VAL A 176 -29.20 -4.54 -39.51
N ARG A 177 -29.86 -5.33 -38.65
CA ARG A 177 -29.76 -6.79 -38.69
C ARG A 177 -30.71 -7.34 -39.76
N GLN A 178 -30.22 -8.29 -40.56
CA GLN A 178 -31.01 -8.99 -41.57
C GLN A 178 -31.54 -10.32 -41.06
N GLY A 179 -32.73 -10.70 -41.52
CA GLY A 179 -33.40 -11.97 -41.18
C GLY A 179 -34.48 -11.82 -40.12
N GLU A 180 -35.54 -12.62 -40.25
CA GLU A 180 -36.56 -12.81 -39.21
C GLU A 180 -36.05 -13.84 -38.18
N VAL A 181 -36.58 -13.76 -36.97
CA VAL A 181 -36.51 -14.78 -35.91
C VAL A 181 -35.30 -14.66 -34.95
N ASP A 182 -35.35 -13.65 -34.07
CA ASP A 182 -35.21 -13.77 -32.60
C ASP A 182 -34.89 -12.40 -31.93
N GLU A 183 -35.16 -12.26 -30.63
CA GLU A 183 -34.93 -11.06 -29.77
C GLU A 183 -33.45 -10.71 -29.53
N ARG A 184 -32.57 -11.08 -30.47
CA ARG A 184 -31.12 -11.05 -30.30
C ARG A 184 -30.53 -9.72 -30.81
N TRP A 185 -29.61 -9.12 -30.06
CA TRP A 185 -28.87 -7.91 -30.48
C TRP A 185 -27.37 -8.15 -30.65
N ILE A 186 -26.74 -7.29 -31.44
CA ILE A 186 -25.31 -7.24 -31.70
C ILE A 186 -24.81 -5.89 -31.18
N VAL A 187 -23.72 -5.92 -30.42
CA VAL A 187 -23.13 -4.72 -29.79
C VAL A 187 -21.86 -4.34 -30.54
N PHE A 188 -21.76 -3.08 -30.94
CA PHE A 188 -20.59 -2.49 -31.57
C PHE A 188 -20.02 -1.37 -30.70
N CYS A 189 -18.75 -1.06 -30.92
CA CYS A 189 -18.06 0.07 -30.29
C CYS A 189 -18.47 1.38 -30.99
N SER A 190 -18.98 2.35 -30.21
CA SER A 190 -19.31 3.70 -30.68
C SER A 190 -18.07 4.58 -30.84
N ARG A 191 -18.21 5.83 -31.25
CA ARG A 191 -17.10 6.79 -31.19
C ARG A 191 -16.77 7.22 -29.75
N GLU A 192 -17.70 7.11 -28.78
CA GLU A 192 -17.48 7.37 -27.35
C GLU A 192 -16.76 6.21 -26.65
N CYS A 193 -16.81 5.01 -27.21
CA CYS A 193 -16.18 3.79 -26.70
C CYS A 193 -14.76 4.04 -26.13
N VAL A 194 -14.53 3.63 -24.88
CA VAL A 194 -13.30 3.93 -24.11
C VAL A 194 -12.03 3.47 -24.84
N ASN A 195 -12.10 2.32 -25.50
CA ASN A 195 -10.99 1.81 -26.28
C ASN A 195 -10.96 2.44 -27.68
N SER A 196 -10.19 3.52 -27.83
CA SER A 196 -10.06 4.26 -29.09
C SER A 196 -9.58 3.42 -30.28
N SER A 197 -8.90 2.30 -30.04
CA SER A 197 -8.45 1.39 -31.12
C SER A 197 -9.57 0.54 -31.73
N LEU A 198 -10.72 0.43 -31.06
CA LEU A 198 -11.87 -0.35 -31.52
C LEU A 198 -12.97 0.52 -32.15
N ARG A 199 -12.82 1.84 -32.10
CA ARG A 199 -13.77 2.79 -32.67
C ARG A 199 -13.83 2.61 -34.18
N HIS A 200 -15.03 2.77 -34.74
CA HIS A 200 -15.21 2.63 -36.18
C HIS A 200 -14.42 3.70 -36.97
N TYR A 201 -14.00 3.38 -38.18
CA TYR A 201 -13.27 4.29 -39.08
C TYR A 201 -13.56 3.99 -40.56
N VAL A 202 -13.16 4.90 -41.46
CA VAL A 202 -13.21 4.70 -42.91
C VAL A 202 -11.80 4.69 -43.51
N ILE A 203 -11.48 3.70 -44.36
CA ILE A 203 -10.25 3.67 -45.16
C ILE A 203 -10.58 4.11 -46.59
N LEU A 204 -9.90 5.15 -47.08
CA LEU A 204 -9.95 5.61 -48.46
C LEU A 204 -8.66 5.16 -49.18
N THR A 205 -8.81 4.53 -50.34
CA THR A 205 -7.72 4.22 -51.25
C THR A 205 -7.78 5.19 -52.43
N LEU A 206 -6.73 5.98 -52.62
CA LEU A 206 -6.64 7.01 -53.66
C LEU A 206 -5.72 6.61 -54.80
N GLU A 207 -6.00 7.14 -55.99
CA GLU A 207 -5.04 7.17 -57.10
C GLU A 207 -3.99 8.25 -56.82
N GLU A 208 -2.71 7.86 -56.79
CA GLU A 208 -1.63 8.82 -56.51
C GLU A 208 -1.60 9.93 -57.58
N PRO A 209 -1.63 11.22 -57.21
CA PRO A 209 -1.59 12.29 -58.18
C PRO A 209 -0.24 12.26 -58.92
N THR A 210 -0.25 12.02 -60.23
CA THR A 210 0.95 12.17 -61.07
C THR A 210 1.38 13.63 -61.06
N SER A 211 2.25 13.99 -60.12
CA SER A 211 2.85 15.31 -60.00
C SER A 211 3.84 15.53 -61.15
N THR A 212 3.38 16.17 -62.21
CA THR A 212 4.26 16.80 -63.21
C THR A 212 4.69 18.18 -62.70
N THR A 213 5.84 18.28 -62.06
CA THR A 213 6.53 19.58 -61.84
C THR A 213 8.04 19.37 -61.77
N PRO A 214 8.86 20.29 -62.32
CA PRO A 214 10.18 20.00 -62.86
C PRO A 214 11.26 19.93 -61.77
N ILE A 215 12.18 18.99 -61.96
CA ILE A 215 13.36 18.75 -61.11
C ILE A 215 14.35 19.91 -61.31
N THR A 216 14.54 20.73 -60.28
CA THR A 216 15.68 21.64 -60.18
C THR A 216 16.80 20.91 -59.45
N THR A 217 17.85 20.57 -60.20
CA THR A 217 19.04 19.85 -59.73
C THR A 217 19.84 20.70 -58.75
N SER A 218 20.00 20.24 -57.51
CA SER A 218 21.10 20.65 -56.64
C SER A 218 21.90 19.40 -56.26
N THR A 219 23.06 19.28 -56.87
CA THR A 219 24.08 18.28 -56.59
C THR A 219 24.76 18.58 -55.27
N THR A 220 24.62 17.69 -54.28
CA THR A 220 25.64 17.49 -53.24
C THR A 220 25.86 15.99 -53.06
N THR A 221 27.01 15.56 -53.58
CA THR A 221 27.65 14.26 -53.41
C THR A 221 28.02 14.03 -51.94
N SER A 222 27.56 12.91 -51.37
CA SER A 222 28.21 12.26 -50.23
C SER A 222 28.23 10.76 -50.49
N SER A 223 29.44 10.22 -50.54
CA SER A 223 29.81 8.86 -50.90
C SER A 223 29.39 7.83 -49.86
N LEU A 224 28.67 6.79 -50.31
CA LEU A 224 28.50 5.53 -49.59
C LEU A 224 29.86 4.83 -49.42
N PRO A 225 30.25 4.37 -48.22
CA PRO A 225 31.23 3.30 -48.09
C PRO A 225 30.52 1.96 -48.31
N ILE A 226 31.03 1.22 -49.30
CA ILE A 226 30.74 -0.20 -49.48
C ILE A 226 31.41 -0.93 -48.32
N VAL A 227 30.61 -1.46 -47.40
CA VAL A 227 31.10 -2.39 -46.37
C VAL A 227 30.99 -3.81 -46.92
N THR A 228 32.14 -4.35 -47.27
CA THR A 228 32.38 -5.77 -47.54
C THR A 228 32.17 -6.58 -46.27
N THR A 229 31.35 -7.62 -46.38
CA THR A 229 31.11 -8.63 -45.35
C THR A 229 32.41 -9.36 -45.01
N SER A 230 32.89 -9.13 -43.77
CA SER A 230 33.94 -9.91 -43.14
C SER A 230 33.39 -10.48 -41.83
N THR A 231 33.04 -11.76 -41.86
CA THR A 231 32.73 -12.59 -40.69
C THR A 231 33.98 -12.74 -39.81
N LEU A 232 34.10 -11.90 -38.79
CA LEU A 232 34.77 -12.25 -37.53
C LEU A 232 33.73 -12.06 -36.41
N PRO A 233 33.65 -12.97 -35.43
CA PRO A 233 32.75 -12.79 -34.29
C PRO A 233 33.25 -11.58 -33.49
N SER A 234 32.62 -10.42 -33.69
CA SER A 234 32.80 -9.30 -32.78
C SER A 234 32.27 -9.74 -31.44
N THR A 235 33.14 -9.87 -30.44
CA THR A 235 32.75 -9.89 -29.03
C THR A 235 31.97 -8.60 -28.78
N THR A 236 30.63 -8.68 -28.85
CA THR A 236 29.70 -7.61 -28.53
C THR A 236 29.93 -7.26 -27.07
N THR A 237 30.60 -6.14 -26.83
CA THR A 237 30.66 -5.55 -25.50
C THR A 237 29.23 -5.19 -25.13
N LEU A 238 28.71 -5.85 -24.09
CA LEU A 238 27.39 -5.56 -23.54
C LEU A 238 27.24 -4.04 -23.30
N PRO A 239 26.12 -3.44 -23.69
CA PRO A 239 25.87 -2.04 -23.40
C PRO A 239 25.93 -1.79 -21.89
N LYS A 240 26.38 -0.59 -21.49
CA LYS A 240 26.45 -0.22 -20.08
C LYS A 240 25.05 -0.28 -19.48
N ILE A 241 24.83 -1.24 -18.58
CA ILE A 241 23.65 -1.30 -17.73
C ILE A 241 23.66 -0.04 -16.86
N GLY A 242 22.58 0.73 -16.89
CA GLY A 242 22.47 1.91 -16.02
C GLY A 242 22.36 1.52 -14.54
N ASN A 243 22.46 2.48 -13.63
CA ASN A 243 22.50 2.20 -12.18
C ASN A 243 21.14 1.78 -11.58
N ARG A 244 20.06 1.75 -12.38
CA ARG A 244 18.70 1.43 -11.93
C ARG A 244 17.95 0.62 -13.00
N PRO A 245 18.43 -0.58 -13.36
CA PRO A 245 17.80 -1.38 -14.39
C PRO A 245 16.47 -1.97 -13.92
N LEU A 246 15.65 -2.33 -14.88
CA LEU A 246 14.42 -3.11 -14.72
C LEU A 246 14.54 -4.37 -15.57
N LEU A 247 14.27 -5.54 -14.97
CA LEU A 247 14.23 -6.79 -15.70
C LEU A 247 12.78 -7.11 -16.09
N MET A 248 12.55 -7.39 -17.36
CA MET A 248 11.27 -7.83 -17.88
C MET A 248 11.41 -9.24 -18.42
N VAL A 249 10.58 -10.17 -17.96
CA VAL A 249 10.71 -11.60 -18.26
C VAL A 249 9.37 -12.19 -18.70
N ASN A 250 9.36 -13.25 -19.49
CA ASN A 250 8.12 -13.92 -19.85
C ASN A 250 7.61 -14.77 -18.66
N SER A 251 6.45 -15.41 -18.80
CA SER A 251 5.87 -16.25 -17.74
C SER A 251 6.51 -17.63 -17.59
N ASN A 252 7.62 -17.93 -18.29
CA ASN A 252 8.33 -19.20 -18.14
C ASN A 252 8.96 -19.28 -16.75
N PHE A 253 8.59 -20.31 -15.98
CA PHE A 253 9.07 -20.54 -14.62
C PHE A 253 10.59 -20.36 -14.45
N TYR A 254 11.41 -20.91 -15.34
CA TYR A 254 12.87 -20.86 -15.20
C TYR A 254 13.47 -19.51 -15.60
N ASP A 255 12.86 -18.81 -16.56
CA ASP A 255 13.26 -17.45 -16.92
C ASP A 255 12.98 -16.49 -15.75
N VAL A 256 11.78 -16.60 -15.16
CA VAL A 256 11.39 -15.86 -13.95
C VAL A 256 12.32 -16.18 -12.78
N LEU A 257 12.62 -17.46 -12.56
CA LEU A 257 13.45 -17.91 -11.44
C LEU A 257 14.88 -17.37 -11.56
N ALA A 258 15.46 -17.44 -12.76
CA ALA A 258 16.80 -16.93 -13.02
C ALA A 258 16.90 -15.41 -12.85
N ALA A 259 15.86 -14.66 -13.20
CA ALA A 259 15.81 -13.22 -12.94
C ALA A 259 15.60 -12.90 -11.45
N SER A 260 14.83 -13.72 -10.73
CA SER A 260 14.40 -13.46 -9.34
C SER A 260 15.52 -13.52 -8.30
N VAL A 261 16.67 -14.13 -8.63
CA VAL A 261 17.85 -14.13 -7.73
C VAL A 261 18.59 -12.79 -7.73
N LEU A 262 18.25 -11.90 -8.65
CA LEU A 262 18.93 -10.64 -8.85
C LEU A 262 18.32 -9.54 -7.96
N PRO A 263 19.11 -8.53 -7.55
CA PRO A 263 18.66 -7.47 -6.65
C PRO A 263 17.82 -6.39 -7.36
N PHE A 264 17.46 -6.57 -8.63
CA PHE A 264 16.71 -5.59 -9.42
C PHE A 264 15.24 -5.96 -9.48
N PRO A 265 14.33 -4.98 -9.69
CA PRO A 265 12.94 -5.28 -9.95
C PRO A 265 12.79 -6.19 -11.16
N VAL A 266 11.94 -7.20 -11.00
CA VAL A 266 11.60 -8.19 -12.03
C VAL A 266 10.11 -8.07 -12.28
N LEU A 267 9.72 -7.74 -13.52
CA LEU A 267 8.34 -7.76 -13.97
C LEU A 267 8.13 -8.91 -14.93
N VAL A 268 7.14 -9.76 -14.63
CA VAL A 268 6.74 -10.85 -15.51
C VAL A 268 5.73 -10.29 -16.50
N TYR A 269 6.08 -10.23 -17.78
CA TYR A 269 5.26 -9.65 -18.82
C TYR A 269 4.57 -10.74 -19.66
N ASN A 270 3.26 -10.57 -19.84
CA ASN A 270 2.44 -11.40 -20.72
C ASN A 270 1.46 -10.52 -21.49
N TYR A 271 1.67 -10.41 -22.79
CA TYR A 271 0.88 -9.56 -23.68
C TYR A 271 -0.63 -9.87 -23.64
N SER A 272 -1.01 -11.10 -23.30
CA SER A 272 -2.41 -11.53 -23.22
C SER A 272 -3.14 -10.92 -22.02
N ASN A 273 -2.41 -10.52 -20.97
CA ASN A 273 -2.98 -9.93 -19.76
C ASN A 273 -2.98 -8.40 -19.85
N ARG A 274 -4.01 -7.85 -20.52
CA ARG A 274 -4.14 -6.39 -20.72
C ARG A 274 -4.18 -5.58 -19.41
N PHE A 275 -4.67 -6.16 -18.32
CA PHE A 275 -4.73 -5.50 -17.02
C PHE A 275 -3.33 -5.28 -16.45
N ALA A 276 -2.51 -6.33 -16.44
CA ALA A 276 -1.12 -6.25 -16.00
C ALA A 276 -0.30 -5.26 -16.85
N THR A 277 -0.55 -5.19 -18.17
CA THR A 277 0.16 -4.26 -19.06
C THR A 277 0.05 -2.79 -18.64
N GLN A 278 -1.14 -2.32 -18.24
CA GLN A 278 -1.30 -0.94 -17.80
C GLN A 278 -0.59 -0.69 -16.46
N MET A 279 -0.74 -1.61 -15.50
CA MET A 279 -0.05 -1.50 -14.21
C MET A 279 1.48 -1.51 -14.36
N PHE A 280 2.01 -2.23 -15.35
CA PHE A 280 3.43 -2.15 -15.69
C PHE A 280 3.82 -0.77 -16.19
N GLN A 281 3.02 -0.08 -17.00
CA GLN A 281 3.31 1.30 -17.42
C GLN A 281 3.38 2.24 -16.22
N ASP A 282 2.42 2.13 -15.32
CA ASP A 282 2.35 2.98 -14.13
C ASP A 282 3.56 2.72 -13.22
N PHE A 283 3.94 1.44 -13.05
CA PHE A 283 5.16 1.04 -12.37
C PHE A 283 6.41 1.60 -13.04
N ILE A 284 6.58 1.40 -14.36
CA ILE A 284 7.75 1.85 -15.12
C ILE A 284 7.89 3.37 -15.02
N THR A 285 6.78 4.10 -15.13
CA THR A 285 6.75 5.55 -15.00
C THR A 285 7.19 6.00 -13.61
N SER A 286 6.69 5.34 -12.56
CA SER A 286 7.03 5.65 -11.16
C SER A 286 8.48 5.26 -10.80
N TYR A 287 8.90 4.07 -11.21
CA TYR A 287 10.23 3.54 -10.98
C TYR A 287 11.30 4.30 -11.79
N SER A 288 10.93 4.77 -12.99
CA SER A 288 11.80 5.51 -13.92
C SER A 288 13.14 4.78 -14.14
N PRO A 289 13.13 3.56 -14.72
CA PRO A 289 14.35 2.77 -14.90
C PRO A 289 15.35 3.48 -15.82
N SER A 290 16.65 3.27 -15.55
CA SER A 290 17.70 3.75 -16.45
C SER A 290 17.86 2.90 -17.72
N SER A 291 17.38 1.66 -17.65
CA SER A 291 17.34 0.71 -18.76
C SER A 291 16.35 -0.41 -18.48
N ILE A 292 15.60 -0.86 -19.49
CA ILE A 292 14.72 -2.02 -19.45
C ILE A 292 15.38 -3.17 -20.21
N ILE A 293 15.63 -4.27 -19.51
CA ILE A 293 16.27 -5.47 -20.07
C ILE A 293 15.22 -6.55 -20.20
N GLY A 294 14.93 -6.97 -21.43
CA GLY A 294 13.99 -8.04 -21.74
C GLY A 294 14.69 -9.39 -21.80
N ILE A 295 14.20 -10.38 -21.05
CA ILE A 295 14.68 -11.76 -21.10
C ILE A 295 13.64 -12.60 -21.81
N ASN A 296 13.94 -13.02 -23.04
CA ASN A 296 13.00 -13.77 -23.88
C ASN A 296 11.62 -13.07 -24.00
N VAL A 297 11.60 -11.73 -24.03
CA VAL A 297 10.40 -10.90 -24.12
C VAL A 297 10.58 -9.85 -25.20
N ASN A 298 9.63 -9.83 -26.14
CA ASN A 298 9.49 -8.78 -27.13
C ASN A 298 8.50 -7.72 -26.61
N TYR A 299 9.02 -6.69 -25.95
CA TYR A 299 8.28 -5.54 -25.45
C TYR A 299 8.89 -4.25 -26.03
N TYR A 300 8.04 -3.31 -26.44
CA TYR A 300 8.46 -2.22 -27.35
C TYR A 300 9.40 -1.18 -26.71
N ASP A 301 9.42 -1.06 -25.37
CA ASP A 301 10.40 -0.21 -24.65
C ASP A 301 11.58 -1.00 -24.07
N VAL A 302 11.84 -2.23 -24.51
CA VAL A 302 13.05 -2.96 -24.10
C VAL A 302 14.27 -2.31 -24.75
N ASP A 303 15.21 -1.83 -23.93
CA ASP A 303 16.49 -1.27 -24.38
C ASP A 303 17.47 -2.37 -24.83
N LEU A 304 17.40 -3.52 -24.18
CA LEU A 304 18.27 -4.68 -24.45
C LEU A 304 17.49 -5.99 -24.29
N GLU A 305 17.30 -6.71 -25.38
CA GLU A 305 16.80 -8.08 -25.37
C GLU A 305 17.97 -9.06 -25.23
N ILE A 306 17.86 -9.98 -24.27
CA ILE A 306 18.84 -11.05 -24.06
C ILE A 306 18.14 -12.39 -23.91
N ASP A 307 18.87 -13.45 -24.24
CA ASP A 307 18.46 -14.80 -23.88
C ASP A 307 18.78 -15.05 -22.40
N ARG A 308 18.05 -16.00 -21.78
CA ARG A 308 18.35 -16.47 -20.42
C ARG A 308 19.82 -16.89 -20.26
N SER A 309 20.40 -17.48 -21.31
CA SER A 309 21.82 -17.86 -21.32
C SER A 309 22.77 -16.68 -21.19
N ASP A 310 22.37 -15.46 -21.51
CA ASP A 310 23.23 -14.29 -21.42
C ASP A 310 23.07 -13.52 -20.10
N LEU A 311 22.08 -13.86 -19.27
CA LEU A 311 21.76 -13.16 -18.02
C LEU A 311 22.95 -13.07 -17.06
N TYR A 312 23.77 -14.13 -16.99
CA TYR A 312 24.96 -14.17 -16.15
C TYR A 312 26.01 -13.11 -16.52
N ARG A 313 26.00 -12.62 -17.77
CA ARG A 313 26.99 -11.65 -18.25
C ARG A 313 26.76 -10.26 -17.67
N LEU A 314 25.56 -10.02 -17.15
CA LEU A 314 25.14 -8.72 -16.66
C LEU A 314 25.58 -8.44 -15.21
N PHE A 315 26.01 -9.45 -14.42
CA PHE A 315 26.10 -9.31 -12.95
C PHE A 315 27.38 -9.90 -12.30
N PRO A 316 27.74 -9.47 -11.06
CA PRO A 316 29.01 -9.80 -10.39
C PRO A 316 29.17 -11.31 -10.09
N ARG A 317 30.43 -11.80 -10.08
CA ARG A 317 30.80 -13.21 -10.24
C ARG A 317 31.54 -13.79 -9.02
N ASN A 318 30.80 -14.31 -8.04
CA ASN A 318 31.41 -15.06 -6.93
C ASN A 318 31.29 -16.59 -7.10
N GLY A 319 30.39 -17.06 -7.98
CA GLY A 319 30.15 -18.49 -8.21
C GLY A 319 28.89 -18.75 -9.02
N PHE A 320 28.59 -20.03 -9.23
CA PHE A 320 27.39 -20.48 -9.93
C PHE A 320 26.68 -21.59 -9.16
N VAL A 321 25.34 -21.55 -9.17
CA VAL A 321 24.49 -22.67 -8.78
C VAL A 321 23.85 -23.23 -10.05
N VAL A 322 24.10 -24.51 -10.33
CA VAL A 322 23.62 -25.19 -11.54
C VAL A 322 22.43 -26.08 -11.19
N ILE A 323 21.32 -25.87 -11.89
CA ILE A 323 20.06 -26.58 -11.69
C ILE A 323 19.73 -27.55 -12.83
N ASP A 324 19.02 -28.62 -12.49
CA ASP A 324 18.30 -29.47 -13.45
C ASP A 324 16.86 -28.97 -13.61
N GLU A 325 16.46 -28.64 -14.84
CA GLU A 325 15.11 -28.17 -15.17
C GLU A 325 14.01 -29.24 -15.01
N LYS A 326 14.36 -30.47 -14.63
CA LYS A 326 13.38 -31.51 -14.34
C LYS A 326 12.75 -31.38 -12.94
N ASN A 327 13.38 -30.67 -12.01
CA ASN A 327 12.91 -30.58 -10.63
C ASN A 327 12.76 -29.12 -10.16
N ARG A 328 11.54 -28.61 -10.29
CA ARG A 328 11.18 -27.25 -9.89
C ARG A 328 11.44 -26.98 -8.40
N SER A 329 11.19 -27.95 -7.52
CA SER A 329 11.41 -27.75 -6.07
C SER A 329 12.88 -27.54 -5.73
N ILE A 330 13.76 -28.38 -6.28
CA ILE A 330 15.21 -28.24 -6.14
C ILE A 330 15.68 -26.92 -6.76
N ALA A 331 15.14 -26.52 -7.91
CA ALA A 331 15.49 -25.27 -8.57
C ALA A 331 15.16 -24.04 -7.70
N ILE A 332 14.04 -24.04 -6.95
CA ILE A 332 13.70 -22.95 -6.04
C ILE A 332 14.71 -22.85 -4.90
N TYR A 333 15.04 -23.97 -4.23
CA TYR A 333 16.09 -23.98 -3.20
C TYR A 333 17.44 -23.47 -3.73
N ALA A 334 17.80 -23.90 -4.95
CA ALA A 334 19.00 -23.46 -5.63
C ALA A 334 19.00 -21.94 -5.92
N ALA A 335 17.85 -21.38 -6.28
CA ALA A 335 17.68 -19.96 -6.53
C ALA A 335 17.84 -19.12 -5.25
N PHE A 336 17.25 -19.56 -4.13
CA PHE A 336 17.50 -18.93 -2.83
C PHE A 336 18.97 -19.00 -2.46
N LEU A 337 19.62 -20.17 -2.63
CA LEU A 337 21.05 -20.30 -2.39
C LEU A 337 21.88 -19.37 -3.26
N ALA A 338 21.55 -19.28 -4.54
CA ALA A 338 22.21 -18.38 -5.48
C ALA A 338 22.09 -16.91 -5.04
N LYS A 339 20.88 -16.49 -4.65
CA LYS A 339 20.64 -15.14 -4.11
C LYS A 339 21.51 -14.85 -2.89
N TYR A 340 21.49 -15.72 -1.88
CA TYR A 340 22.21 -15.49 -0.62
C TYR A 340 23.74 -15.50 -0.76
N LEU A 341 24.25 -16.23 -1.76
CA LEU A 341 25.69 -16.28 -2.06
C LEU A 341 26.13 -15.23 -3.08
N GLU A 342 25.18 -14.45 -3.64
CA GLU A 342 25.42 -13.58 -4.80
C GLU A 342 26.02 -14.35 -5.99
N TYR A 343 25.51 -15.56 -6.25
CA TYR A 343 25.92 -16.44 -7.34
C TYR A 343 24.94 -16.35 -8.53
N GLY A 344 25.43 -16.68 -9.73
CA GLY A 344 24.57 -16.86 -10.90
C GLY A 344 23.80 -18.18 -10.82
N LEU A 345 22.57 -18.20 -11.33
CA LEU A 345 21.77 -19.43 -11.49
C LEU A 345 21.83 -19.89 -12.95
N LEU A 346 22.34 -21.11 -13.19
CA LEU A 346 22.52 -21.67 -14.54
C LEU A 346 21.75 -22.98 -14.71
N ASN A 347 21.29 -23.26 -15.93
CA ASN A 347 20.77 -24.57 -16.30
C ASN A 347 21.90 -25.55 -16.64
N SER A 348 21.69 -26.83 -16.33
CA SER A 348 22.49 -27.95 -16.79
C SER A 348 22.93 -27.89 -18.26
N SER A 349 22.08 -27.44 -19.19
CA SER A 349 22.41 -27.35 -20.62
C SER A 349 23.45 -26.29 -20.96
N GLN A 350 23.66 -25.33 -20.07
CA GLN A 350 24.55 -24.20 -20.27
C GLN A 350 25.98 -24.55 -19.84
N ILE A 351 26.15 -25.58 -19.00
CA ILE A 351 27.36 -25.87 -18.23
C ILE A 351 28.66 -25.99 -19.04
N GLU A 352 28.58 -26.48 -20.27
CA GLU A 352 29.73 -26.69 -21.15
C GLU A 352 30.40 -25.37 -21.55
N GLU A 353 29.64 -24.27 -21.58
CA GLU A 353 30.17 -22.93 -21.84
C GLU A 353 30.92 -22.33 -20.64
N PHE A 354 30.80 -22.93 -19.45
CA PHE A 354 31.27 -22.36 -18.17
C PHE A 354 32.32 -23.20 -17.44
N ALA A 355 32.64 -24.39 -17.95
CA ALA A 355 33.73 -25.22 -17.45
C ALA A 355 35.12 -24.52 -17.30
N PRO A 356 35.48 -23.43 -18.03
CA PRO A 356 36.77 -22.78 -17.86
C PRO A 356 36.87 -21.77 -16.69
N PHE A 357 35.81 -21.47 -15.95
CA PHE A 357 35.87 -20.49 -14.85
C PHE A 357 36.37 -21.16 -13.55
N GLU A 358 37.40 -20.60 -12.89
CA GLU A 358 37.87 -21.00 -11.53
C GLU A 358 36.86 -20.66 -10.40
N ALA A 359 35.60 -20.44 -10.74
CA ALA A 359 34.56 -20.03 -9.81
C ALA A 359 34.05 -21.22 -8.98
N SER A 360 33.53 -20.95 -7.78
CA SER A 360 32.85 -21.98 -6.98
C SER A 360 31.57 -22.44 -7.67
N ILE A 361 31.44 -23.74 -7.92
CA ILE A 361 30.26 -24.32 -8.57
C ILE A 361 29.52 -25.24 -7.58
N ILE A 362 28.22 -25.02 -7.45
CA ILE A 362 27.31 -25.86 -6.70
C ILE A 362 26.34 -26.50 -7.70
N CYS A 363 26.29 -27.83 -7.75
CA CYS A 363 25.35 -28.56 -8.59
C CYS A 363 24.23 -29.14 -7.74
N THR A 364 22.99 -29.02 -8.20
CA THR A 364 21.84 -29.64 -7.53
C THR A 364 21.46 -31.01 -8.07
N TYR A 365 22.31 -31.55 -8.96
CA TYR A 365 22.25 -32.89 -9.53
C TYR A 365 23.68 -33.44 -9.63
N ASP A 366 23.81 -34.71 -10.01
CA ASP A 366 25.10 -35.37 -10.14
C ASP A 366 25.83 -34.90 -11.42
N CYS A 367 26.38 -33.69 -11.39
CA CYS A 367 27.09 -33.09 -12.51
C CYS A 367 28.50 -33.68 -12.64
N ASN A 368 28.98 -33.83 -13.88
CA ASN A 368 30.33 -34.30 -14.19
C ASN A 368 31.38 -33.17 -14.13
N ILE A 369 31.23 -32.22 -13.20
CA ILE A 369 32.22 -31.15 -12.99
C ILE A 369 33.15 -31.54 -11.83
N PRO A 370 34.47 -31.60 -12.06
CA PRO A 370 35.45 -31.77 -10.98
C PRO A 370 35.34 -30.64 -9.95
N ASN A 371 35.45 -30.98 -8.66
CA ASN A 371 35.43 -30.05 -7.51
C ASN A 371 34.11 -29.28 -7.28
N ALA A 372 33.03 -29.56 -8.03
CA ALA A 372 31.73 -28.97 -7.73
C ALA A 372 31.13 -29.54 -6.43
N THR A 373 30.51 -28.69 -5.61
CA THR A 373 29.74 -29.13 -4.44
C THR A 373 28.41 -29.69 -4.91
N LYS A 374 28.11 -30.95 -4.58
CA LYS A 374 26.89 -31.64 -5.03
C LYS A 374 25.85 -31.66 -3.92
N LEU A 375 24.73 -30.98 -4.11
CA LEU A 375 23.60 -30.91 -3.17
C LEU A 375 22.37 -31.53 -3.85
N LEU A 376 22.22 -32.84 -3.74
CA LEU A 376 21.33 -33.66 -4.57
C LEU A 376 19.88 -33.76 -4.05
N SER A 377 19.58 -33.14 -2.91
CA SER A 377 18.26 -33.23 -2.26
C SER A 377 17.87 -31.91 -1.59
N GLU A 378 16.56 -31.71 -1.38
CA GLU A 378 16.03 -30.54 -0.67
C GLU A 378 16.62 -30.40 0.74
N THR A 379 16.75 -31.49 1.49
CA THR A 379 17.36 -31.47 2.84
C THR A 379 18.82 -31.05 2.82
N GLN A 380 19.61 -31.53 1.85
CA GLN A 380 21.00 -31.10 1.69
C GLN A 380 21.10 -29.61 1.33
N LEU A 381 20.22 -29.13 0.46
CA LEU A 381 20.16 -27.71 0.08
C LEU A 381 19.75 -26.82 1.25
N LEU A 382 18.72 -27.19 2.00
CA LEU A 382 18.25 -26.45 3.17
C LEU A 382 19.32 -26.42 4.26
N ASN A 383 19.93 -27.56 4.60
CA ASN A 383 21.00 -27.61 5.61
C ASN A 383 22.20 -26.77 5.20
N TYR A 384 22.59 -26.82 3.92
CA TYR A 384 23.67 -25.99 3.39
C TYR A 384 23.30 -24.51 3.46
N LEU A 385 22.06 -24.15 3.12
CA LEU A 385 21.55 -22.78 3.23
C LEU A 385 21.61 -22.29 4.68
N LEU A 386 21.10 -23.06 5.64
CA LEU A 386 21.12 -22.72 7.07
C LEU A 386 22.55 -22.52 7.60
N ASP A 387 23.47 -23.44 7.25
CA ASP A 387 24.88 -23.32 7.61
C ASP A 387 25.52 -22.06 7.02
N ARG A 388 25.18 -21.72 5.77
CA ARG A 388 25.67 -20.51 5.11
C ARG A 388 25.12 -19.24 5.73
N LEU A 389 23.81 -19.17 5.98
CA LEU A 389 23.18 -18.02 6.63
C LEU A 389 23.80 -17.77 8.00
N ARG A 390 24.03 -18.84 8.79
CA ARG A 390 24.77 -18.76 10.05
C ARG A 390 26.19 -18.23 9.85
N SER A 391 26.94 -18.78 8.88
CA SER A 391 28.33 -18.33 8.62
C SER A 391 28.43 -16.88 8.17
N LEU A 392 27.38 -16.35 7.56
CA LEU A 392 27.27 -14.98 7.09
C LEU A 392 26.66 -14.02 8.13
N ASN A 393 26.29 -14.52 9.32
CA ASN A 393 25.49 -13.80 10.32
C ASN A 393 24.21 -13.18 9.72
N PHE A 394 23.61 -13.86 8.75
CA PHE A 394 22.36 -13.42 8.14
C PHE A 394 21.18 -13.76 9.05
N THR A 395 20.31 -12.78 9.31
CA THR A 395 19.09 -12.96 10.10
C THR A 395 17.87 -13.23 9.24
N VAL A 396 17.10 -14.24 9.61
CA VAL A 396 15.90 -14.66 8.90
C VAL A 396 14.70 -13.97 9.51
N LYS A 397 14.00 -13.14 8.73
CA LYS A 397 12.78 -12.42 9.15
C LYS A 397 11.49 -13.12 8.78
N GLU A 398 11.58 -14.01 7.79
CA GLU A 398 10.43 -14.47 7.03
C GLU A 398 10.66 -15.90 6.53
N ILE A 399 9.58 -16.67 6.47
CA ILE A 399 9.50 -17.96 5.77
C ILE A 399 8.67 -17.75 4.50
N SER A 400 9.17 -18.26 3.36
CA SER A 400 8.38 -18.41 2.14
C SER A 400 7.85 -19.84 2.05
N LEU A 401 6.53 -20.02 2.08
CA LEU A 401 5.87 -21.29 1.83
C LEU A 401 5.52 -21.37 0.33
N VAL A 402 6.17 -22.28 -0.39
CA VAL A 402 6.23 -22.22 -1.86
C VAL A 402 5.72 -23.50 -2.50
N ASN A 403 4.68 -23.42 -3.33
CA ASN A 403 4.25 -24.52 -4.19
C ASN A 403 4.93 -24.42 -5.57
N SER A 404 5.95 -25.23 -5.81
CA SER A 404 6.73 -25.25 -7.05
C SER A 404 5.94 -25.71 -8.28
N ALA A 405 4.72 -26.24 -8.10
CA ALA A 405 3.82 -26.53 -9.20
C ALA A 405 3.24 -25.27 -9.89
N ARG A 406 3.38 -24.08 -9.28
CA ARG A 406 2.91 -22.80 -9.83
C ARG A 406 4.04 -21.99 -10.44
N ASP A 407 3.79 -21.32 -11.56
CA ASP A 407 4.83 -20.57 -12.26
C ASP A 407 5.28 -19.32 -11.47
N TYR A 408 4.36 -18.66 -10.77
CA TYR A 408 4.65 -17.48 -9.94
C TYR A 408 5.43 -17.81 -8.67
N ALA A 409 5.56 -19.08 -8.30
CA ALA A 409 6.44 -19.53 -7.21
C ALA A 409 7.92 -19.22 -7.51
N ALA A 410 8.28 -19.06 -8.79
CA ALA A 410 9.61 -18.65 -9.21
C ALA A 410 10.03 -17.25 -8.71
N LEU A 411 9.06 -16.42 -8.27
CA LEU A 411 9.31 -15.09 -7.70
C LEU A 411 9.62 -15.11 -6.21
N ALA A 412 9.40 -16.23 -5.51
CA ALA A 412 9.66 -16.35 -4.07
C ALA A 412 11.10 -15.95 -3.66
N PRO A 413 12.18 -16.25 -4.44
CA PRO A 413 13.53 -15.80 -4.13
C PRO A 413 13.68 -14.28 -4.00
N ARG A 414 12.78 -13.47 -4.56
CA ARG A 414 12.80 -12.01 -4.37
C ARG A 414 12.65 -11.63 -2.89
N ARG A 415 11.97 -12.46 -2.08
CA ARG A 415 11.85 -12.29 -0.63
C ARG A 415 13.16 -12.56 0.10
N ASN A 416 13.45 -11.79 1.14
CA ASN A 416 14.56 -12.07 2.05
C ASN A 416 14.12 -13.09 3.10
N SER A 417 13.80 -14.29 2.65
CA SER A 417 13.14 -15.34 3.43
C SER A 417 13.79 -16.70 3.20
N ILE A 418 13.52 -17.66 4.10
CA ILE A 418 13.89 -19.06 3.89
C ILE A 418 12.73 -19.82 3.26
N PRO A 419 12.96 -20.61 2.18
CA PRO A 419 11.90 -21.36 1.54
C PRO A 419 11.58 -22.69 2.24
N ILE A 420 10.29 -23.01 2.31
CA ILE A 420 9.78 -24.36 2.47
C ILE A 420 9.02 -24.70 1.20
N VAL A 421 9.57 -25.62 0.40
CA VAL A 421 9.05 -25.91 -0.93
C VAL A 421 8.23 -27.18 -0.95
N PHE A 422 7.06 -27.12 -1.57
CA PHE A 422 6.15 -28.24 -1.82
C PHE A 422 5.94 -28.38 -3.33
N TYR A 423 5.60 -29.59 -3.77
CA TYR A 423 5.08 -29.84 -5.11
C TYR A 423 3.67 -30.39 -4.98
N LEU A 424 2.67 -29.50 -5.08
CA LEU A 424 1.25 -29.84 -4.99
C LEU A 424 0.60 -29.60 -6.36
N PRO A 425 0.44 -30.64 -7.20
CA PRO A 425 -0.04 -30.47 -8.56
C PRO A 425 -1.52 -30.09 -8.64
N LYS A 426 -2.32 -30.42 -7.62
CA LYS A 426 -3.73 -30.03 -7.52
C LYS A 426 -3.85 -28.51 -7.62
N ASP A 427 -4.67 -27.99 -8.54
CA ASP A 427 -4.92 -26.54 -8.66
C ASP A 427 -5.72 -26.06 -7.44
N GLU A 428 -5.22 -25.06 -6.71
CA GLU A 428 -5.95 -24.44 -5.60
C GLU A 428 -7.22 -23.72 -6.07
N ARG A 429 -7.34 -23.45 -7.37
CA ARG A 429 -8.55 -22.88 -8.00
C ARG A 429 -9.54 -23.94 -8.47
N ASN A 430 -9.23 -25.22 -8.34
CA ASN A 430 -10.16 -26.29 -8.70
C ASN A 430 -11.07 -26.58 -7.51
N PRO A 431 -12.40 -26.39 -7.61
CA PRO A 431 -13.33 -26.70 -6.52
C PRO A 431 -13.28 -28.17 -6.07
N ASN A 432 -12.83 -29.08 -6.94
CA ASN A 432 -12.67 -30.49 -6.58
C ASN A 432 -11.53 -30.75 -5.59
N SER A 433 -10.60 -29.81 -5.43
CA SER A 433 -9.51 -29.88 -4.44
C SER A 433 -10.02 -29.72 -3.00
N TYR A 434 -11.27 -29.27 -2.81
CA TYR A 434 -11.88 -29.04 -1.50
C TYR A 434 -13.08 -29.95 -1.25
N ARG A 435 -13.03 -31.18 -1.76
CA ARG A 435 -14.04 -32.22 -1.51
C ARG A 435 -13.43 -33.32 -0.66
N GLY A 436 -14.12 -33.70 0.42
CA GLY A 436 -13.74 -34.80 1.31
C GLY A 436 -14.91 -35.18 2.20
N VAL A 437 -14.76 -36.25 2.99
CA VAL A 437 -15.78 -36.69 3.95
C VAL A 437 -15.75 -35.82 5.21
N SER A 438 -14.62 -35.17 5.49
CA SER A 438 -14.39 -34.25 6.62
C SER A 438 -13.47 -33.10 6.24
N LEU A 439 -13.48 -32.01 7.01
CA LEU A 439 -12.59 -30.86 6.80
C LEU A 439 -11.13 -31.22 7.08
N GLU A 440 -10.88 -32.11 8.05
CA GLU A 440 -9.56 -32.63 8.37
C GLU A 440 -8.97 -33.39 7.20
N GLU A 441 -9.74 -34.26 6.56
CA GLU A 441 -9.32 -35.00 5.35
C GLU A 441 -9.02 -34.04 4.20
N VAL A 442 -9.86 -33.02 3.98
CA VAL A 442 -9.63 -31.99 2.96
C VAL A 442 -8.31 -31.24 3.22
N ASN A 443 -8.07 -30.82 4.46
CA ASN A 443 -6.85 -30.12 4.84
C ASN A 443 -5.60 -31.01 4.76
N GLU A 444 -5.72 -32.30 5.11
CA GLU A 444 -4.65 -33.28 4.95
C GLU A 444 -4.30 -33.51 3.48
N GLU A 445 -5.30 -33.73 2.63
CA GLU A 445 -5.14 -33.90 1.19
C GLU A 445 -4.54 -32.67 0.48
N ASN A 446 -4.85 -31.48 0.99
CA ASN A 446 -4.29 -30.22 0.52
C ASN A 446 -2.90 -29.91 1.12
N GLY A 447 -2.38 -30.80 1.97
CA GLY A 447 -1.03 -30.71 2.52
C GLY A 447 -0.88 -29.67 3.63
N ILE A 448 -1.97 -29.18 4.23
CA ILE A 448 -1.94 -28.17 5.29
C ILE A 448 -1.19 -28.69 6.52
N SER A 449 -1.54 -29.90 7.01
CA SER A 449 -0.90 -30.51 8.18
C SER A 449 0.61 -30.72 7.97
N ARG A 450 0.99 -31.18 6.77
CA ARG A 450 2.40 -31.35 6.38
C ARG A 450 3.15 -30.01 6.28
N ALA A 451 2.48 -28.95 5.83
CA ALA A 451 3.05 -27.62 5.79
C ALA A 451 3.37 -27.09 7.18
N ARG A 452 2.42 -27.22 8.12
CA ARG A 452 2.59 -26.80 9.52
C ARG A 452 3.74 -27.55 10.19
N GLU A 453 3.83 -28.86 10.02
CA GLU A 453 4.93 -29.68 10.55
C GLU A 453 6.29 -29.16 10.07
N ARG A 454 6.45 -28.92 8.76
CA ARG A 454 7.71 -28.40 8.20
C ARG A 454 8.02 -26.97 8.63
N ILE A 455 7.00 -26.13 8.83
CA ILE A 455 7.17 -24.79 9.40
C ILE A 455 7.70 -24.89 10.82
N ALA A 456 7.11 -25.75 11.65
CA ALA A 456 7.56 -25.99 13.02
C ALA A 456 9.00 -26.54 13.08
N GLU A 457 9.33 -27.52 12.24
CA GLU A 457 10.70 -28.05 12.12
C GLU A 457 11.71 -26.98 11.72
N LEU A 458 11.36 -26.13 10.74
CA LEU A 458 12.22 -25.04 10.33
C LEU A 458 12.41 -24.03 11.46
N ILE A 459 11.34 -23.58 12.11
CA ILE A 459 11.38 -22.66 13.26
C ILE A 459 12.28 -23.22 14.37
N ASN A 460 12.14 -24.50 14.70
CA ASN A 460 13.03 -25.15 15.67
C ASN A 460 14.49 -25.08 15.21
N SER A 461 14.77 -25.34 13.93
CA SER A 461 16.12 -25.24 13.36
C SER A 461 16.67 -23.81 13.40
N LEU A 462 15.87 -22.80 13.06
CA LEU A 462 16.27 -21.39 13.12
C LEU A 462 16.62 -20.97 14.55
N ARG A 463 15.89 -21.51 15.53
CA ARG A 463 16.11 -21.26 16.96
C ARG A 463 17.42 -21.88 17.42
N ASP A 464 17.62 -23.16 17.10
CA ASP A 464 18.79 -23.92 17.49
C ASP A 464 20.07 -23.34 16.87
N GLU A 465 19.98 -22.86 15.63
CA GLU A 465 21.07 -22.21 14.90
C GLU A 465 21.23 -20.71 15.21
N ARG A 466 20.33 -20.11 15.99
CA ARG A 466 20.34 -18.69 16.41
C ARG A 466 20.34 -17.70 15.24
N ILE A 467 19.57 -18.00 14.20
CA ILE A 467 19.46 -17.16 12.99
C ILE A 467 18.10 -16.46 12.87
N PHE A 468 17.26 -16.50 13.90
CA PHE A 468 16.07 -15.66 13.99
C PHE A 468 16.43 -14.19 13.93
N ASP A 469 15.60 -13.41 13.23
CA ASP A 469 15.73 -11.99 13.26
C ASP A 469 15.43 -11.41 14.64
N LYS A 470 16.36 -10.59 15.11
CA LYS A 470 16.28 -9.97 16.43
C LYS A 470 15.10 -9.01 16.55
N SER A 471 14.54 -8.50 15.45
CA SER A 471 13.30 -7.69 15.47
C SER A 471 12.11 -8.45 16.07
N TYR A 472 12.05 -9.78 15.89
CA TYR A 472 11.03 -10.63 16.52
C TYR A 472 11.02 -10.50 18.05
N LEU A 473 12.17 -10.26 18.67
CA LEU A 473 12.27 -10.10 20.10
C LEU A 473 11.56 -8.83 20.60
N PHE A 474 11.35 -7.84 19.73
CA PHE A 474 10.74 -6.54 20.05
C PHE A 474 9.23 -6.49 19.81
N ASP A 475 8.75 -7.07 18.71
CA ASP A 475 7.34 -6.94 18.29
C ASP A 475 6.60 -8.27 18.16
N GLU A 476 7.24 -9.38 18.55
CA GLU A 476 6.66 -10.74 18.57
C GLU A 476 6.10 -11.16 17.20
N THR A 477 6.62 -10.55 16.12
CA THR A 477 6.09 -10.74 14.77
C THR A 477 7.12 -11.45 13.90
N PHE A 478 6.78 -12.66 13.47
CA PHE A 478 7.53 -13.41 12.47
C PHE A 478 6.67 -13.59 11.22
N TYR A 479 7.25 -13.43 10.03
CA TYR A 479 6.46 -13.33 8.81
C TYR A 479 6.39 -14.66 8.05
N LEU A 480 5.22 -14.95 7.48
CA LEU A 480 5.01 -16.05 6.55
C LEU A 480 4.45 -15.49 5.24
N THR A 481 5.15 -15.75 4.14
CA THR A 481 4.64 -15.44 2.79
C THR A 481 4.29 -16.71 2.06
N ILE A 482 3.12 -16.73 1.43
CA ILE A 482 2.58 -17.91 0.77
C ILE A 482 2.57 -17.71 -0.75
N PHE A 483 3.17 -18.64 -1.49
CA PHE A 483 3.19 -18.67 -2.95
C PHE A 483 2.54 -19.97 -3.45
N GLY A 484 1.26 -19.89 -3.81
CA GLY A 484 0.55 -20.96 -4.53
C GLY A 484 0.22 -22.22 -3.74
N MET A 485 0.24 -22.12 -2.41
CA MET A 485 -0.29 -23.17 -1.57
C MET A 485 -1.83 -23.14 -1.58
N PRO A 486 -2.52 -24.28 -1.37
CA PRO A 486 -3.96 -24.29 -1.14
C PRO A 486 -4.38 -23.43 0.07
N PHE A 487 -5.65 -23.08 0.16
CA PHE A 487 -6.22 -22.47 1.37
C PHE A 487 -6.54 -23.58 2.39
N GLY A 488 -6.45 -23.26 3.67
CA GLY A 488 -7.06 -24.08 4.71
C GLY A 488 -8.59 -23.93 4.66
N VAL A 489 -9.32 -24.98 5.02
CA VAL A 489 -10.78 -24.94 5.15
C VAL A 489 -11.16 -25.20 6.60
N VAL A 490 -12.03 -24.35 7.15
CA VAL A 490 -12.56 -24.50 8.51
C VAL A 490 -14.09 -24.40 8.47
N GLU A 491 -14.73 -24.95 9.50
CA GLU A 491 -16.19 -24.85 9.66
C GLU A 491 -16.59 -23.38 9.81
N ASP A 492 -17.67 -22.97 9.13
CA ASP A 492 -18.27 -21.66 9.39
C ASP A 492 -18.84 -21.64 10.82
N PRO A 493 -18.31 -20.79 11.72
CA PRO A 493 -18.75 -20.78 13.11
C PRO A 493 -20.19 -20.28 13.28
N LEU A 494 -20.75 -19.51 12.34
CA LEU A 494 -22.12 -19.00 12.39
C LEU A 494 -23.11 -19.99 11.77
N ASN A 495 -22.74 -20.63 10.65
CA ASN A 495 -23.55 -21.59 9.91
C ASN A 495 -25.02 -21.13 9.75
N GLU A 496 -25.20 -19.98 9.09
CA GLU A 496 -26.47 -19.26 9.06
C GLU A 496 -27.55 -20.05 8.31
N THR A 497 -28.55 -20.58 9.02
CA THR A 497 -29.64 -21.36 8.37
C THR A 497 -30.46 -20.55 7.35
N LEU A 498 -30.45 -19.22 7.43
CA LEU A 498 -31.10 -18.31 6.50
C LEU A 498 -30.03 -17.45 5.80
N ALA A 499 -29.94 -17.56 4.48
CA ALA A 499 -28.98 -16.83 3.63
C ALA A 499 -27.49 -17.20 3.80
N ASN A 500 -27.18 -18.50 3.99
CA ASN A 500 -25.83 -19.03 3.84
C ASN A 500 -25.32 -18.92 2.38
N LEU A 501 -24.80 -17.75 2.01
CA LEU A 501 -24.32 -17.47 0.65
C LEU A 501 -22.86 -17.89 0.43
N ASP A 502 -22.07 -18.04 1.49
CA ASP A 502 -20.68 -18.50 1.48
C ASP A 502 -20.50 -20.01 1.74
N GLY A 503 -21.56 -20.70 2.15
CA GLY A 503 -21.57 -22.14 2.42
C GLY A 503 -21.19 -22.48 3.86
N ASP A 504 -21.17 -23.76 4.21
CA ASP A 504 -20.91 -24.20 5.59
C ASP A 504 -19.41 -24.14 5.99
N VAL A 505 -18.56 -23.54 5.14
CA VAL A 505 -17.11 -23.57 5.28
C VAL A 505 -16.46 -22.24 4.89
N LEU A 506 -15.38 -21.89 5.58
CA LEU A 506 -14.57 -20.71 5.31
C LEU A 506 -13.16 -21.09 4.85
N PHE A 507 -12.58 -20.29 3.97
CA PHE A 507 -11.20 -20.43 3.52
C PHE A 507 -10.29 -19.53 4.33
N THR A 508 -9.21 -20.07 4.88
CA THR A 508 -8.31 -19.31 5.73
C THR A 508 -6.85 -19.70 5.55
N ASP A 509 -5.95 -18.75 5.78
CA ASP A 509 -4.52 -18.99 5.89
C ASP A 509 -4.06 -19.17 7.34
N ASP A 510 -4.95 -18.92 8.31
CA ASP A 510 -4.64 -18.97 9.76
C ASP A 510 -4.06 -20.31 10.19
N LEU A 511 -4.47 -21.41 9.54
CA LEU A 511 -3.95 -22.75 9.80
C LEU A 511 -2.43 -22.85 9.58
N TYR A 512 -1.85 -22.05 8.68
CA TYR A 512 -0.40 -22.00 8.49
C TYR A 512 0.33 -21.16 9.55
N GLY A 513 -0.38 -20.21 10.18
CA GLY A 513 0.20 -19.29 11.15
C GLY A 513 0.19 -19.79 12.58
N ASP A 514 -0.73 -20.71 12.92
CA ASP A 514 -0.72 -21.44 14.18
C ASP A 514 0.24 -22.65 14.09
N VAL A 515 1.48 -22.45 14.49
CA VAL A 515 2.56 -23.42 14.27
C VAL A 515 2.46 -24.60 15.23
N ASN A 516 2.01 -24.34 16.47
CA ASN A 516 2.01 -25.31 17.56
C ASN A 516 0.60 -25.88 17.88
N ASN A 517 -0.44 -25.43 17.16
CA ASN A 517 -1.83 -25.83 17.31
C ASN A 517 -2.44 -25.46 18.69
N ASP A 518 -1.98 -24.37 19.30
CA ASP A 518 -2.55 -23.83 20.54
C ASP A 518 -3.62 -22.75 20.29
N GLY A 519 -3.92 -22.47 19.03
CA GLY A 519 -4.81 -21.41 18.56
C GLY A 519 -4.11 -20.06 18.46
N PHE A 520 -2.95 -19.83 19.04
CA PHE A 520 -2.26 -18.57 18.84
C PHE A 520 -1.68 -18.50 17.42
N ILE A 521 -2.02 -17.44 16.69
CA ILE A 521 -1.39 -17.18 15.39
C ILE A 521 0.03 -16.68 15.65
N ASP A 522 1.03 -17.55 15.55
CA ASP A 522 2.43 -17.21 15.72
C ASP A 522 2.93 -16.29 14.61
N LEU A 523 2.51 -16.56 13.37
CA LEU A 523 3.04 -15.93 12.16
C LEU A 523 2.12 -14.85 11.59
N ALA A 524 2.68 -13.71 11.19
CA ALA A 524 1.98 -12.71 10.40
C ALA A 524 1.99 -13.15 8.93
N ILE A 525 0.81 -13.51 8.42
CA ILE A 525 0.66 -14.19 7.13
C ILE A 525 0.27 -13.21 6.04
N GLY A 526 0.90 -13.34 4.87
CA GLY A 526 0.44 -12.70 3.63
C GLY A 526 0.63 -13.61 2.44
N ARG A 527 -0.29 -13.54 1.49
CA ARG A 527 -0.34 -14.43 0.33
C ARG A 527 -0.06 -13.67 -0.96
N PHE A 528 0.87 -14.18 -1.75
CA PHE A 528 1.08 -13.76 -3.13
C PHE A 528 0.39 -14.76 -4.06
N CYS A 529 -0.57 -14.30 -4.87
CA CYS A 529 -1.43 -15.18 -5.65
C CYS A 529 -1.60 -14.78 -7.11
N CYS A 530 -2.31 -15.68 -7.79
CA CYS A 530 -3.18 -15.44 -8.93
C CYS A 530 -2.47 -15.54 -10.28
N SER A 531 -1.47 -14.69 -10.53
CA SER A 531 -0.67 -14.79 -11.75
C SER A 531 0.76 -14.28 -11.54
N PRO A 532 1.75 -14.79 -12.31
CA PRO A 532 3.13 -14.30 -12.23
C PRO A 532 3.27 -12.80 -12.41
N GLU A 533 2.47 -12.22 -13.31
CA GLU A 533 2.45 -10.80 -13.64
C GLU A 533 2.11 -9.96 -12.41
N LEU A 534 1.05 -10.31 -11.69
CA LEU A 534 0.58 -9.57 -10.52
C LEU A 534 1.50 -9.75 -9.32
N VAL A 535 1.96 -10.97 -9.05
CA VAL A 535 2.93 -11.22 -7.96
C VAL A 535 4.20 -10.41 -8.18
N SER A 536 4.68 -10.32 -9.43
CA SER A 536 5.87 -9.53 -9.77
C SER A 536 5.68 -8.03 -9.53
N LEU A 537 4.48 -7.50 -9.80
CA LEU A 537 4.09 -6.13 -9.48
C LEU A 537 4.01 -5.89 -7.99
N GLN A 538 3.34 -6.78 -7.23
CA GLN A 538 3.22 -6.67 -5.79
C GLN A 538 4.60 -6.56 -5.15
N LEU A 539 5.48 -7.52 -5.43
CA LEU A 539 6.85 -7.55 -4.90
C LEU A 539 7.66 -6.30 -5.28
N SER A 540 7.59 -5.88 -6.54
CA SER A 540 8.36 -4.73 -7.03
C SER A 540 7.81 -3.40 -6.49
N ASN A 541 6.51 -3.29 -6.25
CA ASN A 541 5.89 -2.12 -5.63
C ASN A 541 6.23 -2.04 -4.13
N VAL A 542 6.38 -3.16 -3.41
CA VAL A 542 6.78 -3.14 -1.98
C VAL A 542 8.08 -2.38 -1.83
N GLU A 543 9.08 -2.75 -2.64
CA GLU A 543 10.41 -2.17 -2.59
C GLU A 543 10.41 -0.66 -2.90
N ASN A 544 9.41 -0.18 -3.63
CA ASN A 544 9.26 1.22 -4.00
C ASN A 544 8.29 2.01 -3.10
N TRP A 545 7.58 1.34 -2.19
CA TRP A 545 6.64 2.00 -1.28
C TRP A 545 7.38 2.89 -0.28
N LYS A 546 7.13 4.21 -0.34
CA LYS A 546 7.77 5.21 0.53
C LYS A 546 6.92 5.65 1.73
N GLY A 547 5.77 5.00 1.95
CA GLY A 547 4.75 5.48 2.88
C GLY A 547 4.04 6.71 2.32
N THR A 548 2.71 6.75 2.47
CA THR A 548 1.93 7.95 2.16
C THR A 548 1.02 8.25 3.35
N LYS A 549 1.02 9.49 3.82
CA LYS A 549 0.07 9.97 4.83
C LYS A 549 -1.26 10.38 4.20
N SER A 550 -1.74 9.66 3.19
CA SER A 550 -3.02 9.97 2.53
C SER A 550 -3.94 8.75 2.53
N VAL A 551 -5.16 8.96 3.02
CA VAL A 551 -6.17 7.91 3.19
C VAL A 551 -7.50 8.34 2.58
N GLY A 552 -7.97 7.58 1.60
CA GLY A 552 -9.33 7.68 1.08
C GLY A 552 -10.24 6.71 1.83
N ILE A 553 -11.34 7.20 2.40
CA ILE A 553 -12.34 6.37 3.08
C ILE A 553 -13.66 6.49 2.33
N TYR A 554 -14.23 5.37 1.93
CA TYR A 554 -15.43 5.29 1.11
C TYR A 554 -16.48 4.48 1.85
N ALA A 555 -17.49 5.14 2.38
CA ALA A 555 -18.51 4.48 3.19
C ALA A 555 -19.90 4.57 2.56
N SER A 556 -20.65 3.47 2.60
CA SER A 556 -22.03 3.37 2.15
C SER A 556 -22.91 2.68 3.19
N TYR A 557 -24.22 2.86 3.11
CA TYR A 557 -25.19 2.13 3.93
C TYR A 557 -25.32 0.68 3.40
N ARG A 558 -25.39 -0.30 4.30
CA ARG A 558 -25.54 -1.75 4.05
C ARG A 558 -26.99 -2.21 3.96
N SER A 559 -27.93 -1.50 4.58
CA SER A 559 -29.37 -1.86 4.58
C SER A 559 -30.25 -0.70 4.12
N ALA A 560 -31.49 -1.01 3.70
CA ALA A 560 -32.51 0.01 3.48
C ALA A 560 -32.79 0.83 4.77
N GLU A 561 -33.34 2.03 4.62
CA GLU A 561 -33.50 3.02 5.70
C GLU A 561 -34.09 2.40 6.98
N GLY A 562 -33.33 2.41 8.10
CA GLY A 562 -33.84 2.06 9.43
C GLY A 562 -33.10 0.94 10.17
N GLN A 563 -32.60 -0.09 9.46
CA GLN A 563 -31.98 -1.26 10.12
C GLN A 563 -30.57 -0.98 10.66
N GLU A 564 -29.76 -0.16 9.97
CA GLU A 564 -28.46 0.29 10.51
C GLU A 564 -28.56 1.11 11.80
N PHE A 565 -29.72 1.69 12.12
CA PHE A 565 -29.91 2.48 13.34
C PHE A 565 -29.95 1.59 14.59
N LEU A 566 -30.34 0.31 14.44
CA LEU A 566 -30.45 -0.63 15.55
C LEU A 566 -29.12 -1.33 15.85
N ALA A 567 -28.12 -1.19 14.98
CA ALA A 567 -26.78 -1.72 15.16
C ALA A 567 -25.75 -0.63 14.77
N PRO A 568 -25.22 0.17 15.72
CA PRO A 568 -24.27 1.27 15.48
C PRO A 568 -22.88 0.83 14.95
N GLN A 569 -22.82 -0.29 14.23
CA GLN A 569 -21.63 -0.94 13.70
C GLN A 569 -21.67 -1.07 12.16
N GLY A 570 -22.54 -0.30 11.50
CA GLY A 570 -22.62 -0.26 10.03
C GLY A 570 -21.40 0.37 9.36
N SER A 571 -21.25 0.12 8.06
CA SER A 571 -20.16 0.62 7.21
C SER A 571 -19.85 2.12 7.37
N MET A 572 -20.88 2.94 7.55
CA MET A 572 -20.75 4.39 7.78
C MET A 572 -20.04 4.73 9.10
N MET A 573 -20.28 3.95 10.16
CA MET A 573 -19.57 4.09 11.43
C MET A 573 -18.13 3.60 11.32
N SER A 574 -17.88 2.46 10.65
CA SER A 574 -16.52 1.96 10.38
C SER A 574 -15.67 3.00 9.65
N GLY A 575 -16.28 3.71 8.69
CA GLY A 575 -15.65 4.83 8.00
C GLY A 575 -15.30 6.00 8.92
N LEU A 576 -16.21 6.41 9.81
CA LEU A 576 -15.96 7.47 10.79
C LEU A 576 -14.84 7.09 11.78
N LEU A 577 -14.85 5.85 12.28
CA LEU A 577 -13.84 5.36 13.22
C LEU A 577 -12.45 5.31 12.60
N SER A 578 -12.37 4.81 11.36
CA SER A 578 -11.15 4.84 10.57
C SER A 578 -10.63 6.26 10.41
N GLU A 579 -11.51 7.21 10.06
CA GLU A 579 -11.14 8.62 9.91
C GLU A 579 -10.53 9.19 11.18
N LEU A 580 -11.13 8.92 12.33
CA LEU A 580 -10.64 9.39 13.62
C LEU A 580 -9.27 8.79 13.95
N HIS A 581 -9.09 7.47 13.83
CA HIS A 581 -7.80 6.83 14.10
C HIS A 581 -6.69 7.36 13.19
N PHE A 582 -6.94 7.52 11.89
CA PHE A 582 -5.95 8.02 10.95
C PHE A 582 -5.66 9.53 11.12
N ARG A 583 -6.67 10.37 11.34
CA ARG A 583 -6.44 11.81 11.57
C ARG A 583 -5.73 12.08 12.90
N LEU A 584 -6.05 11.33 13.96
CA LEU A 584 -5.31 11.40 15.23
C LEU A 584 -3.86 10.95 15.07
N ALA A 585 -3.61 10.05 14.12
CA ALA A 585 -2.29 9.68 13.64
C ALA A 585 -1.76 10.63 12.53
N GLY A 586 -2.28 11.84 12.39
CA GLY A 586 -1.71 12.84 11.48
C GLY A 586 -1.73 12.48 9.99
N PHE A 587 -2.58 11.55 9.55
CA PHE A 587 -2.83 11.29 8.14
C PHE A 587 -3.75 12.38 7.55
N GLU A 588 -3.52 12.71 6.29
CA GLU A 588 -4.47 13.41 5.42
C GLU A 588 -5.59 12.42 5.04
N VAL A 589 -6.74 12.57 5.71
CA VAL A 589 -7.88 11.69 5.48
C VAL A 589 -8.97 12.41 4.71
N LYS A 590 -9.49 11.76 3.67
CA LYS A 590 -10.67 12.20 2.96
C LYS A 590 -11.74 11.11 3.00
N ARG A 591 -12.85 11.38 3.69
CA ARG A 591 -13.99 10.47 3.79
C ARG A 591 -15.13 10.88 2.86
N PHE A 592 -15.68 9.92 2.12
CA PHE A 592 -16.83 10.04 1.23
C PHE A 592 -17.99 9.19 1.74
N VAL A 593 -19.22 9.67 1.53
CA VAL A 593 -20.45 9.04 2.06
C VAL A 593 -21.53 8.91 1.00
N GLU A 594 -22.30 7.82 1.03
CA GLU A 594 -23.27 7.46 -0.03
C GLU A 594 -24.38 8.48 -0.30
N ARG A 595 -25.02 9.07 0.71
CA ARG A 595 -26.17 9.95 0.52
C ARG A 595 -26.13 11.14 1.47
N ARG A 596 -26.73 12.25 1.05
CA ARG A 596 -27.01 13.41 1.92
C ARG A 596 -28.43 13.40 2.43
N THR A 597 -28.58 13.47 3.74
CA THR A 597 -29.85 13.81 4.36
C THR A 597 -30.19 15.25 3.99
N LYS A 598 -31.26 15.46 3.21
CA LYS A 598 -31.75 16.81 2.93
C LYS A 598 -32.22 17.40 4.27
N HIS A 599 -31.63 18.53 4.69
CA HIS A 599 -31.94 19.27 5.93
C HIS A 599 -31.22 18.82 7.22
N LEU A 600 -29.90 18.61 7.17
CA LEU A 600 -29.09 18.57 8.40
C LEU A 600 -29.08 19.96 9.06
N ASN A 601 -29.82 20.11 10.16
CA ASN A 601 -29.86 21.35 10.93
C ASN A 601 -28.69 21.35 11.94
N LEU A 602 -27.47 21.53 11.42
CA LEU A 602 -26.24 21.52 12.22
C LEU A 602 -26.09 22.83 13.00
N SER A 603 -25.79 22.73 14.29
CA SER A 603 -25.46 23.86 15.17
C SER A 603 -23.97 23.87 15.51
N CYS A 604 -23.49 24.97 16.10
CA CYS A 604 -22.12 25.12 16.59
C CYS A 604 -21.89 24.47 17.96
N ASP A 605 -22.68 23.45 18.31
CA ASP A 605 -22.64 22.83 19.63
C ASP A 605 -21.48 21.82 19.73
N PHE A 606 -20.38 22.27 20.33
CA PHE A 606 -19.23 21.43 20.66
C PHE A 606 -19.56 20.26 21.58
N SER A 607 -20.64 20.34 22.36
CA SER A 607 -21.04 19.22 23.23
C SER A 607 -21.42 17.98 22.43
N LEU A 608 -21.86 18.16 21.17
CA LEU A 608 -22.16 17.05 20.28
C LEU A 608 -20.90 16.31 19.82
N PHE A 609 -19.81 17.05 19.59
CA PHE A 609 -18.52 16.46 19.23
C PHE A 609 -17.90 15.73 20.42
N GLU A 610 -17.97 16.30 21.63
CA GLU A 610 -17.54 15.60 22.86
C GLU A 610 -18.35 14.31 23.06
N ARG A 611 -19.68 14.35 22.87
CA ARG A 611 -20.55 13.16 22.92
C ARG A 611 -20.22 12.14 21.82
N LEU A 612 -19.81 12.59 20.65
CA LEU A 612 -19.32 11.73 19.57
C LEU A 612 -18.01 11.02 19.98
N LEU A 613 -17.08 11.75 20.59
CA LEU A 613 -15.85 11.16 21.15
C LEU A 613 -16.17 10.16 22.27
N GLU A 614 -17.21 10.41 23.07
CA GLU A 614 -17.72 9.47 24.07
C GLU A 614 -18.35 8.21 23.43
N LEU A 615 -18.96 8.31 22.24
CA LEU A 615 -19.46 7.14 21.49
C LEU A 615 -18.34 6.18 21.08
N LEU A 616 -17.14 6.71 20.78
CA LEU A 616 -15.94 5.88 20.54
C LEU A 616 -15.55 5.05 21.78
N ARG A 617 -15.86 5.60 22.95
CA ARG A 617 -15.56 4.99 24.25
C ARG A 617 -16.65 3.99 24.64
N ASN A 618 -17.92 4.21 24.27
CA ASN A 618 -19.01 3.33 24.70
C ASN A 618 -20.24 3.28 23.77
N PRO A 619 -20.76 2.07 23.46
CA PRO A 619 -21.94 1.88 22.63
C PRO A 619 -23.27 2.31 23.27
N LEU A 620 -23.40 2.46 24.60
CA LEU A 620 -24.62 2.98 25.25
C LEU A 620 -24.89 4.46 24.90
N HIS A 621 -23.85 5.25 24.59
CA HIS A 621 -24.04 6.61 24.06
C HIS A 621 -24.61 6.61 22.65
N SER A 622 -24.64 5.47 21.95
CA SER A 622 -25.29 5.36 20.64
C SER A 622 -26.78 5.70 20.71
N LEU A 623 -27.50 5.36 21.79
CA LEU A 623 -28.93 5.67 21.95
C LEU A 623 -29.21 7.18 22.04
N GLU A 624 -28.38 7.91 22.79
CA GLU A 624 -28.48 9.36 22.88
C GLU A 624 -28.09 10.03 21.55
N VAL A 625 -27.11 9.46 20.85
CA VAL A 625 -26.74 9.82 19.47
C VAL A 625 -27.83 9.51 18.45
N LEU A 626 -28.58 8.43 18.62
CA LEU A 626 -29.74 8.09 17.77
C LEU A 626 -30.82 9.16 17.90
N SER A 627 -30.99 9.78 19.08
CA SER A 627 -31.92 10.90 19.31
C SER A 627 -31.51 12.20 18.59
N ILE A 628 -30.21 12.39 18.35
CA ILE A 628 -29.62 13.51 17.58
C ILE A 628 -29.76 13.28 16.06
N GLY A 629 -29.96 12.02 15.65
CA GLY A 629 -30.05 11.56 14.27
C GLY A 629 -28.72 11.02 13.78
N TYR A 630 -28.60 9.68 13.71
CA TYR A 630 -27.42 8.94 13.24
C TYR A 630 -26.79 9.51 11.97
N ARG A 631 -27.62 9.90 10.99
CA ARG A 631 -27.14 10.45 9.71
C ARG A 631 -26.37 11.75 9.88
N THR A 632 -26.80 12.62 10.79
CA THR A 632 -26.10 13.86 11.14
C THR A 632 -24.67 13.56 11.58
N ILE A 633 -24.48 12.46 12.30
CA ILE A 633 -23.19 12.06 12.85
C ILE A 633 -22.29 11.48 11.78
N VAL A 634 -22.79 10.52 10.99
CA VAL A 634 -21.95 9.80 10.03
C VAL A 634 -21.75 10.57 8.72
N GLU A 635 -22.58 11.57 8.38
CA GLU A 635 -22.48 12.37 7.15
C GLU A 635 -21.77 13.73 7.33
N THR A 636 -21.26 14.04 8.53
CA THR A 636 -20.64 15.34 8.86
C THR A 636 -19.15 15.20 9.19
N ASP A 637 -18.31 16.14 8.72
CA ASP A 637 -16.91 16.26 9.15
C ASP A 637 -16.84 17.02 10.48
N TRP A 638 -17.00 16.30 11.58
CA TRP A 638 -16.98 16.90 12.91
C TRP A 638 -15.65 17.55 13.29
N LEU A 639 -14.55 17.11 12.69
CA LEU A 639 -13.24 17.69 12.94
C LEU A 639 -13.07 19.02 12.21
N SER A 640 -13.91 19.36 11.24
CA SER A 640 -13.95 20.70 10.65
C SER A 640 -14.44 21.76 11.64
N LEU A 641 -15.09 21.38 12.74
CA LEU A 641 -15.66 22.31 13.72
C LEU A 641 -14.59 23.23 14.34
N THR A 642 -13.33 22.79 14.36
CA THR A 642 -12.21 23.62 14.84
C THR A 642 -11.87 24.79 13.90
N SER A 643 -12.32 24.76 12.65
CA SER A 643 -12.00 25.76 11.63
C SER A 643 -13.23 26.40 10.96
N VAL A 644 -14.37 25.71 10.89
CA VAL A 644 -15.60 26.14 10.22
C VAL A 644 -16.81 25.77 11.07
N CYS A 645 -17.76 26.71 11.23
CA CYS A 645 -18.98 26.49 12.00
C CYS A 645 -20.23 26.97 11.25
N PRO A 646 -21.30 26.14 11.08
CA PRO A 646 -21.42 24.73 11.51
C PRO A 646 -20.43 23.80 10.78
N PRO A 647 -20.20 22.58 11.29
CA PRO A 647 -19.26 21.65 10.66
C PRO A 647 -19.70 21.31 9.24
N THR A 648 -18.74 21.03 8.36
CA THR A 648 -19.02 20.84 6.94
C THR A 648 -19.59 19.45 6.68
N PRO A 649 -20.65 19.31 5.87
CA PRO A 649 -21.08 18.01 5.38
C PRO A 649 -19.98 17.33 4.56
N LEU A 650 -19.89 16.01 4.64
CA LEU A 650 -18.94 15.24 3.87
C LEU A 650 -19.26 15.27 2.36
N PRO A 651 -18.23 15.07 1.50
CA PRO A 651 -18.45 14.89 0.08
C PRO A 651 -19.27 13.63 -0.19
N GLU A 652 -20.25 13.76 -1.08
CA GLU A 652 -21.07 12.63 -1.53
C GLU A 652 -20.24 11.71 -2.41
N LEU A 653 -20.42 10.42 -2.22
CA LEU A 653 -19.77 9.38 -2.99
C LEU A 653 -20.41 9.31 -4.38
N SER A 654 -19.60 9.52 -5.40
CA SER A 654 -19.97 9.34 -6.81
C SER A 654 -18.89 8.53 -7.52
N ILE A 655 -19.23 7.88 -8.63
CA ILE A 655 -18.26 7.10 -9.42
C ILE A 655 -17.00 7.93 -9.73
N PRO A 656 -17.08 9.16 -10.27
CA PRO A 656 -15.88 9.94 -10.56
C PRO A 656 -15.08 10.32 -9.30
N ALA A 657 -15.76 10.65 -8.19
CA ALA A 657 -15.09 10.98 -6.93
C ALA A 657 -14.36 9.78 -6.32
N MET A 658 -14.95 8.59 -6.44
CA MET A 658 -14.33 7.35 -6.00
C MET A 658 -13.12 6.99 -6.86
N LEU A 659 -13.26 6.95 -8.18
CA LEU A 659 -12.18 6.60 -9.10
C LEU A 659 -11.01 7.59 -9.04
N SER A 660 -11.30 8.89 -8.90
CA SER A 660 -10.26 9.91 -8.70
C SER A 660 -9.62 9.80 -7.32
N GLY A 661 -10.40 9.48 -6.29
CA GLY A 661 -9.89 9.29 -4.94
C GLY A 661 -8.98 8.06 -4.82
N PHE A 662 -9.35 6.91 -5.40
CA PHE A 662 -8.53 5.70 -5.39
C PHE A 662 -7.14 5.94 -5.99
N GLN A 663 -7.06 6.84 -6.98
CA GLN A 663 -5.82 7.27 -7.62
C GLN A 663 -5.01 8.28 -6.78
N ALA A 664 -5.69 9.10 -5.97
CA ALA A 664 -5.08 10.22 -5.25
C ALA A 664 -4.51 9.82 -3.88
N HIS A 665 -5.03 8.76 -3.26
CA HIS A 665 -4.62 8.32 -1.92
C HIS A 665 -3.83 7.02 -2.00
N GLY A 666 -2.75 6.91 -1.22
CA GLY A 666 -1.95 5.69 -1.21
C GLY A 666 -2.61 4.54 -0.44
N MET A 667 -3.54 4.85 0.47
CA MET A 667 -4.39 3.84 1.11
C MET A 667 -5.87 4.17 0.93
N ASN A 668 -6.65 3.15 0.57
CA ASN A 668 -8.08 3.27 0.34
C ASN A 668 -8.82 2.23 1.19
N LEU A 669 -9.78 2.69 1.99
CA LEU A 669 -10.64 1.84 2.81
C LEU A 669 -12.05 1.96 2.28
N TYR A 670 -12.64 0.82 1.90
CA TYR A 670 -14.00 0.74 1.42
C TYR A 670 -14.87 -0.03 2.40
N PHE A 671 -15.90 0.66 2.87
CA PHE A 671 -16.91 0.19 3.81
C PHE A 671 -18.26 0.22 3.11
N GLY A 672 -18.68 -0.89 2.50
CA GLY A 672 -19.93 -0.90 1.72
C GLY A 672 -20.26 -2.25 1.12
N LEU A 673 -21.25 -2.28 0.21
CA LEU A 673 -21.72 -3.51 -0.41
C LEU A 673 -20.98 -3.84 -1.71
N GLY A 674 -20.96 -5.11 -2.08
CA GLY A 674 -20.23 -5.61 -3.23
C GLY A 674 -20.36 -7.12 -3.36
N ASN A 675 -19.87 -7.69 -4.46
CA ASN A 675 -19.73 -9.13 -4.65
C ASN A 675 -18.40 -9.45 -5.33
N GLU A 676 -18.22 -10.63 -5.88
CA GLU A 676 -16.98 -11.09 -6.51
C GLU A 676 -16.58 -10.34 -7.81
N THR A 677 -17.43 -9.43 -8.31
CA THR A 677 -17.19 -8.66 -9.55
C THR A 677 -17.42 -7.16 -9.45
N HIS A 678 -18.26 -6.70 -8.53
CA HIS A 678 -18.70 -5.31 -8.45
C HIS A 678 -18.75 -4.81 -7.03
N VAL A 679 -18.59 -3.50 -6.90
CA VAL A 679 -18.95 -2.75 -5.70
C VAL A 679 -20.30 -2.07 -5.96
N TYR A 680 -21.21 -2.13 -4.99
CA TYR A 680 -22.61 -1.71 -5.12
C TYR A 680 -22.95 -0.49 -4.25
N TRP A 681 -23.87 0.34 -4.77
CA TRP A 681 -24.52 1.45 -4.08
C TRP A 681 -26.00 1.52 -4.47
N VAL A 682 -26.78 2.29 -3.71
CA VAL A 682 -28.24 2.46 -3.91
C VAL A 682 -28.61 2.80 -5.37
N ASN A 683 -27.75 3.52 -6.11
CA ASN A 683 -28.07 4.00 -7.47
C ASN A 683 -27.10 3.56 -8.57
N PHE A 684 -26.00 2.86 -8.25
CA PHE A 684 -25.00 2.46 -9.25
C PHE A 684 -24.12 1.31 -8.76
N SER A 685 -23.37 0.70 -9.69
CA SER A 685 -22.33 -0.29 -9.41
C SER A 685 -21.06 0.07 -10.17
N VAL A 686 -19.90 -0.24 -9.61
CA VAL A 686 -18.60 -0.07 -10.28
C VAL A 686 -17.90 -1.41 -10.34
N ASP A 687 -17.33 -1.73 -11.51
CA ASP A 687 -16.55 -2.94 -11.71
C ASP A 687 -15.30 -2.88 -10.82
N ALA A 688 -15.06 -3.97 -10.08
CA ALA A 688 -13.88 -4.15 -9.24
C ALA A 688 -12.58 -3.79 -9.95
N SER A 689 -12.46 -4.18 -11.22
CA SER A 689 -11.27 -3.97 -12.04
C SER A 689 -11.00 -2.50 -12.33
N GLU A 690 -12.00 -1.62 -12.23
CA GLU A 690 -11.80 -0.19 -12.41
C GLU A 690 -11.19 0.46 -11.16
N LEU A 691 -11.59 0.00 -9.98
CA LEU A 691 -11.08 0.47 -8.69
C LEU A 691 -9.64 0.03 -8.45
N MET A 692 -9.38 -1.27 -8.66
CA MET A 692 -8.10 -1.88 -8.30
C MET A 692 -6.94 -1.41 -9.17
N ARG A 693 -7.20 -0.90 -10.38
CA ARG A 693 -6.18 -0.29 -11.26
C ARG A 693 -5.47 0.91 -10.63
N LYS A 694 -6.14 1.61 -9.72
CA LYS A 694 -5.73 2.96 -9.31
C LYS A 694 -5.17 3.04 -7.90
N SER A 695 -5.27 1.97 -7.12
CA SER A 695 -4.95 1.95 -5.69
C SER A 695 -3.66 1.22 -5.35
N SER A 696 -2.95 1.67 -4.32
CA SER A 696 -1.81 0.96 -3.76
C SER A 696 -2.25 -0.01 -2.64
N ILE A 697 -2.77 0.49 -1.52
CA ILE A 697 -3.30 -0.34 -0.44
C ILE A 697 -4.83 -0.26 -0.44
N VAL A 698 -5.49 -1.41 -0.41
CA VAL A 698 -6.96 -1.50 -0.37
C VAL A 698 -7.43 -2.40 0.76
N ILE A 699 -8.38 -1.91 1.54
CA ILE A 699 -9.03 -2.64 2.61
C ILE A 699 -10.52 -2.66 2.32
N PHE A 700 -11.08 -3.85 2.14
CA PHE A 700 -12.51 -4.04 1.92
C PHE A 700 -13.15 -4.63 3.17
N ASP A 701 -14.18 -3.96 3.67
CA ASP A 701 -14.91 -4.36 4.87
C ASP A 701 -16.01 -5.40 4.60
N HIS A 702 -16.70 -5.42 3.46
CA HIS A 702 -17.90 -6.28 3.28
C HIS A 702 -18.28 -6.38 1.78
N PRO A 703 -19.22 -7.23 1.38
CA PRO A 703 -19.16 -8.63 0.89
C PRO A 703 -18.37 -8.84 -0.42
N LEU A 704 -17.20 -8.22 -0.55
CA LEU A 704 -16.25 -8.59 -1.60
C LEU A 704 -15.54 -9.89 -1.21
N SER A 705 -16.27 -11.00 -1.31
CA SER A 705 -15.69 -12.32 -1.09
C SER A 705 -14.55 -12.49 -2.09
N VAL A 706 -13.35 -12.64 -1.56
CA VAL A 706 -12.14 -13.05 -2.26
C VAL A 706 -12.18 -14.57 -2.42
N TYR A 707 -13.38 -15.12 -2.68
CA TYR A 707 -13.62 -16.54 -2.83
C TYR A 707 -12.62 -17.08 -3.84
N PRO A 708 -11.68 -17.93 -3.42
CA PRO A 708 -10.47 -18.17 -4.19
C PRO A 708 -10.73 -18.89 -5.51
N LEU A 709 -11.94 -19.44 -5.69
CA LEU A 709 -12.36 -20.19 -6.87
C LEU A 709 -13.08 -19.34 -7.92
N THR A 710 -13.64 -18.17 -7.54
CA THR A 710 -14.54 -17.40 -8.43
C THR A 710 -14.29 -15.90 -8.42
N SER A 711 -13.52 -15.39 -7.46
CA SER A 711 -13.42 -13.96 -7.25
C SER A 711 -12.41 -13.29 -8.17
N LYS A 712 -12.90 -12.30 -8.93
CA LYS A 712 -12.05 -11.47 -9.80
C LYS A 712 -11.16 -10.54 -8.98
N PHE A 713 -11.52 -10.22 -7.74
CA PHE A 713 -10.70 -9.35 -6.88
C PHE A 713 -9.31 -9.91 -6.63
N VAL A 714 -9.25 -11.23 -6.46
CA VAL A 714 -8.01 -11.99 -6.27
C VAL A 714 -7.11 -11.78 -7.50
N GLU A 715 -7.69 -11.83 -8.71
CA GLU A 715 -7.00 -11.64 -10.00
C GLU A 715 -6.69 -10.20 -10.38
N LEU A 716 -7.20 -9.21 -9.65
CA LEU A 716 -7.03 -7.78 -9.97
C LEU A 716 -6.13 -7.07 -8.95
N ASN A 717 -5.45 -7.85 -8.13
CA ASN A 717 -4.88 -7.45 -6.86
C ASN A 717 -3.99 -6.18 -6.95
N PRO A 718 -4.30 -5.12 -6.19
CA PRO A 718 -3.43 -3.96 -6.03
C PRO A 718 -2.17 -4.38 -5.27
N PHE A 719 -1.34 -3.39 -4.97
CA PHE A 719 -0.10 -3.60 -4.24
C PHE A 719 -0.29 -4.36 -2.92
N LEU A 720 -1.36 -4.07 -2.15
CA LEU A 720 -1.80 -4.83 -1.00
C LEU A 720 -3.33 -4.83 -0.91
N LEU A 721 -3.92 -5.99 -0.65
CA LEU A 721 -5.36 -6.19 -0.50
C LEU A 721 -5.66 -6.94 0.80
N ILE A 722 -6.58 -6.39 1.59
CA ILE A 722 -7.24 -7.13 2.68
C ILE A 722 -8.69 -7.31 2.30
N GLY A 723 -9.13 -8.57 2.24
CA GLY A 723 -10.51 -8.93 1.92
C GLY A 723 -10.97 -10.13 2.73
N SER A 724 -12.25 -10.45 2.62
CA SER A 724 -12.87 -11.60 3.30
C SER A 724 -12.99 -12.79 2.36
N SER A 725 -12.80 -14.02 2.85
CA SER A 725 -13.09 -15.25 2.10
C SER A 725 -14.58 -15.58 2.02
N GLY A 726 -15.38 -15.07 2.96
CA GLY A 726 -16.82 -15.32 3.09
C GLY A 726 -17.66 -14.16 2.61
N ILE A 727 -18.98 -14.32 2.72
CA ILE A 727 -19.94 -13.23 2.60
C ILE A 727 -20.44 -13.02 4.02
N THR A 728 -19.75 -12.16 4.77
CA THR A 728 -20.36 -11.64 5.97
C THR A 728 -21.58 -10.82 5.55
N HIS A 729 -22.71 -11.02 6.22
CA HIS A 729 -23.86 -10.10 6.20
C HIS A 729 -23.99 -9.36 7.54
N ASP A 730 -22.97 -9.48 8.39
CA ASP A 730 -23.16 -9.28 9.81
C ASP A 730 -23.02 -7.84 10.25
N TYR A 731 -23.90 -7.50 11.18
CA TYR A 731 -23.94 -6.22 11.89
C TYR A 731 -22.75 -6.02 12.85
N PHE A 732 -21.74 -6.90 12.88
CA PHE A 732 -20.69 -6.92 13.91
C PHE A 732 -19.25 -6.80 13.41
N ALA A 733 -19.02 -6.54 12.12
CA ALA A 733 -17.69 -6.45 11.50
C ALA A 733 -16.76 -5.42 12.17
N LEU A 734 -17.33 -4.38 12.78
CA LEU A 734 -16.56 -3.29 13.34
C LEU A 734 -15.74 -3.69 14.57
N LEU A 735 -16.27 -4.55 15.44
CA LEU A 735 -15.60 -4.93 16.69
C LEU A 735 -14.21 -5.56 16.45
N PRO A 736 -14.06 -6.60 15.61
CA PRO A 736 -12.75 -7.17 15.32
C PRO A 736 -11.88 -6.20 14.49
N LEU A 737 -12.49 -5.37 13.64
CA LEU A 737 -11.77 -4.43 12.77
C LEU A 737 -11.19 -3.22 13.54
N LYS A 738 -11.81 -2.79 14.65
CA LYS A 738 -11.37 -1.64 15.46
C LYS A 738 -9.91 -1.77 15.89
N ASN A 739 -9.49 -2.92 16.39
CA ASN A 739 -8.10 -3.14 16.83
C ASN A 739 -7.11 -3.07 15.68
N PHE A 740 -7.50 -3.60 14.52
CA PHE A 740 -6.71 -3.50 13.30
C PHE A 740 -6.59 -2.06 12.81
N LEU A 741 -7.69 -1.31 12.72
CA LEU A 741 -7.68 0.10 12.31
C LEU A 741 -6.87 0.98 13.26
N ARG A 742 -6.94 0.71 14.56
CA ARG A 742 -6.09 1.34 15.59
C ARG A 742 -4.61 0.96 15.42
N CYS A 743 -4.33 -0.27 15.01
CA CYS A 743 -2.97 -0.77 14.81
C CYS A 743 -2.31 -0.28 13.53
N LEU A 744 -3.04 -0.10 12.42
CA LEU A 744 -2.46 0.32 11.14
C LEU A 744 -1.55 1.57 11.22
N PRO A 745 -1.91 2.64 11.96
CA PRO A 745 -1.03 3.79 12.14
C PRO A 745 0.08 3.58 13.20
N SER A 746 0.22 2.41 13.81
CA SER A 746 1.01 2.18 15.04
C SER A 746 2.47 1.75 14.85
N SER A 747 3.08 2.00 13.67
CA SER A 747 4.44 1.51 13.27
C SER A 747 4.61 -0.01 13.11
N ARG A 748 3.56 -0.76 13.44
CA ARG A 748 3.45 -2.19 13.18
C ARG A 748 3.21 -2.45 11.70
N SER A 749 3.58 -3.66 11.26
CA SER A 749 3.29 -4.11 9.90
C SER A 749 1.82 -4.46 9.73
N VAL A 750 1.32 -4.41 8.50
CA VAL A 750 -0.07 -4.74 8.17
C VAL A 750 -0.42 -6.17 8.61
N GLY A 751 0.49 -7.12 8.42
CA GLY A 751 0.32 -8.49 8.88
C GLY A 751 0.26 -8.61 10.40
N SER A 752 1.11 -7.86 11.13
CA SER A 752 1.05 -7.78 12.61
C SER A 752 -0.29 -7.22 13.07
N CYS A 753 -0.79 -6.17 12.42
CA CYS A 753 -2.10 -5.63 12.71
C CYS A 753 -3.24 -6.58 12.38
N LEU A 754 -3.13 -7.36 11.31
CA LEU A 754 -4.15 -8.34 10.97
C LEU A 754 -4.23 -9.47 12.01
N LYS A 755 -3.10 -9.86 12.63
CA LYS A 755 -3.10 -10.80 13.77
C LYS A 755 -3.99 -10.32 14.94
N GLU A 756 -4.15 -9.01 15.13
CA GLU A 756 -5.04 -8.44 16.16
C GLU A 756 -6.52 -8.73 15.88
N ILE A 757 -6.93 -8.90 14.61
CA ILE A 757 -8.29 -9.34 14.24
C ILE A 757 -8.47 -10.82 14.58
N LYS A 758 -7.42 -11.63 14.39
CA LYS A 758 -7.44 -13.09 14.58
C LYS A 758 -7.61 -13.52 16.04
N PHE A 759 -7.60 -12.58 16.98
CA PHE A 759 -7.84 -12.81 18.40
C PHE A 759 -9.10 -13.67 18.67
N TYR A 760 -10.15 -13.53 17.86
CA TYR A 760 -11.45 -14.19 18.05
C TYR A 760 -11.58 -15.57 17.38
N SER A 761 -10.61 -15.99 16.56
CA SER A 761 -10.65 -17.24 15.76
C SER A 761 -10.65 -18.53 16.62
N LEU A 762 -10.44 -18.42 17.93
CA LEU A 762 -9.83 -19.49 18.74
C LEU A 762 -10.83 -20.31 19.55
N SER A 763 -11.37 -21.37 18.94
CA SER A 763 -11.77 -22.59 19.69
C SER A 763 -12.31 -23.66 18.74
N SER A 764 -11.71 -24.85 18.75
CA SER A 764 -12.42 -26.08 18.37
C SER A 764 -12.93 -26.78 19.63
N ARG A 765 -14.11 -27.41 19.53
CA ARG A 765 -14.93 -27.85 20.67
C ARG A 765 -14.38 -29.08 21.41
N GLU A 766 -13.44 -29.82 20.82
CA GLU A 766 -13.25 -31.24 21.18
C GLU A 766 -12.01 -31.61 22.03
N LYS A 767 -11.12 -30.69 22.45
CA LYS A 767 -9.87 -31.11 23.13
C LYS A 767 -9.33 -30.32 24.32
N LEU A 768 -10.02 -29.34 24.89
CA LEU A 768 -9.31 -28.26 25.59
C LEU A 768 -9.74 -28.04 27.05
N GLU A 769 -8.98 -28.61 27.99
CA GLU A 769 -8.82 -28.02 29.34
C GLU A 769 -7.98 -26.74 29.21
N GLY A 770 -8.47 -25.59 29.72
CA GLY A 770 -7.77 -24.29 29.62
C GLY A 770 -8.47 -23.26 28.72
N LEU A 771 -7.71 -22.56 27.87
CA LEU A 771 -8.10 -21.35 27.12
C LEU A 771 -9.47 -21.45 26.39
N ALA A 772 -9.82 -22.62 25.87
CA ALA A 772 -11.11 -22.80 25.19
C ALA A 772 -12.31 -22.91 26.14
N GLY A 773 -12.13 -23.37 27.38
CA GLY A 773 -13.16 -23.24 28.43
C GLY A 773 -13.37 -21.78 28.81
N ILE A 774 -12.30 -21.00 28.85
CA ILE A 774 -12.34 -19.54 29.08
C ILE A 774 -13.05 -18.82 27.93
N ILE A 775 -12.72 -19.13 26.68
CA ILE A 775 -13.32 -18.50 25.49
C ILE A 775 -14.76 -18.97 25.30
N SER A 776 -15.08 -20.24 25.53
CA SER A 776 -16.46 -20.72 25.53
C SER A 776 -17.27 -20.05 26.65
N ASP A 777 -16.79 -20.00 27.90
CA ASP A 777 -17.53 -19.35 29.00
C ASP A 777 -17.79 -17.85 28.76
N ILE A 778 -16.87 -17.17 28.08
CA ILE A 778 -16.96 -15.76 27.73
C ILE A 778 -17.90 -15.59 26.50
N PHE A 779 -17.69 -16.32 25.40
CA PHE A 779 -18.19 -15.98 24.06
C PHE A 779 -19.24 -16.96 23.48
N LEU A 780 -20.27 -17.33 24.25
CA LEU A 780 -21.31 -18.31 23.84
C LEU A 780 -22.51 -17.74 23.04
N GLY A 781 -22.36 -16.63 22.29
CA GLY A 781 -23.46 -16.04 21.50
C GLY A 781 -23.20 -15.95 19.97
N GLU A 782 -24.25 -15.68 19.18
CA GLU A 782 -24.12 -15.47 17.72
C GLU A 782 -23.13 -14.36 17.34
N LYS A 783 -23.06 -13.27 18.12
CA LYS A 783 -22.12 -12.16 17.87
C LYS A 783 -20.67 -12.56 18.00
N SER A 784 -20.37 -13.47 18.91
CA SER A 784 -19.03 -14.03 19.06
C SER A 784 -18.68 -14.99 17.93
N LEU A 785 -19.67 -15.74 17.44
CA LEU A 785 -19.50 -16.56 16.23
C LEU A 785 -19.27 -15.65 15.00
N ALA A 786 -19.93 -14.49 14.93
CA ALA A 786 -19.66 -13.45 13.93
C ALA A 786 -18.26 -12.86 14.05
N ALA A 787 -17.82 -12.47 15.25
CA ALA A 787 -16.44 -11.98 15.45
C ALA A 787 -15.39 -13.05 15.13
N LYS A 788 -15.69 -14.33 15.41
CA LYS A 788 -14.86 -15.47 15.04
C LYS A 788 -14.83 -15.68 13.52
N LYS A 789 -15.97 -15.62 12.84
CA LYS A 789 -16.10 -15.65 11.37
C LYS A 789 -15.25 -14.55 10.74
N GLU A 790 -15.47 -13.31 11.16
CA GLU A 790 -14.68 -12.13 10.78
C GLU A 790 -13.18 -12.30 11.03
N GLY A 791 -12.81 -12.90 12.17
CA GLY A 791 -11.42 -13.29 12.43
C GLY A 791 -10.89 -14.23 11.35
N ILE A 792 -11.55 -15.36 11.12
CA ILE A 792 -11.12 -16.43 10.22
C ILE A 792 -11.04 -15.97 8.76
N GLU A 793 -12.05 -15.26 8.28
CA GLU A 793 -12.25 -14.98 6.86
C GLU A 793 -11.33 -13.89 6.30
N ARG A 794 -10.77 -13.03 7.15
CA ARG A 794 -9.94 -11.92 6.69
C ARG A 794 -8.58 -12.42 6.25
N LEU A 795 -8.30 -12.23 4.97
CA LEU A 795 -7.08 -12.66 4.31
C LEU A 795 -6.28 -11.44 3.84
N LEU A 796 -4.96 -11.54 3.99
CA LEU A 796 -4.03 -10.56 3.44
C LEU A 796 -3.41 -11.11 2.16
N PHE A 797 -3.64 -10.39 1.06
CA PHE A 797 -2.94 -10.63 -0.19
C PHE A 797 -1.91 -9.54 -0.44
N GLY A 798 -0.65 -9.94 -0.51
CA GLY A 798 0.51 -9.04 -0.58
C GLY A 798 1.48 -9.28 0.57
N ASP A 799 2.34 -8.28 0.80
CA ASP A 799 3.43 -8.38 1.78
C ASP A 799 2.96 -8.12 3.22
N PRO A 800 3.05 -9.10 4.14
CA PRO A 800 2.65 -8.91 5.53
C PRO A 800 3.58 -7.99 6.31
N SER A 801 4.80 -7.76 5.84
CA SER A 801 5.79 -6.91 6.52
C SER A 801 5.64 -5.42 6.22
N LEU A 802 4.75 -5.04 5.29
CA LEU A 802 4.53 -3.66 4.91
C LEU A 802 4.07 -2.81 6.10
N LYS A 803 4.61 -1.59 6.24
CA LYS A 803 4.20 -0.61 7.27
C LYS A 803 3.51 0.60 6.60
N VAL A 804 2.39 1.05 7.16
CA VAL A 804 1.55 2.10 6.53
C VAL A 804 2.05 3.52 6.84
N ASP A 805 2.43 3.83 8.08
CA ASP A 805 3.27 4.99 8.49
C ASP A 805 3.44 4.88 10.02
N PRO A 806 4.65 5.04 10.60
CA PRO A 806 4.83 4.81 12.03
C PRO A 806 4.42 5.99 12.92
N ILE A 807 3.40 5.82 13.76
CA ILE A 807 3.17 6.65 14.96
C ILE A 807 3.10 5.79 16.21
N PHE A 808 3.68 6.31 17.29
CA PHE A 808 3.65 5.67 18.59
C PHE A 808 2.40 6.07 19.34
N LEU A 809 1.52 5.10 19.59
CA LEU A 809 0.54 5.21 20.67
C LEU A 809 1.27 4.85 21.97
N SER A 810 1.15 5.67 23.01
CA SER A 810 1.85 5.42 24.28
C SER A 810 1.31 4.13 24.92
N LEU A 811 2.21 3.18 25.16
CA LEU A 811 1.92 2.00 25.97
C LEU A 811 2.20 2.31 27.44
N GLU A 812 1.41 1.70 28.33
CA GLU A 812 1.62 1.76 29.77
C GLU A 812 2.95 1.06 30.13
N ASN A 813 3.85 1.79 30.81
CA ASN A 813 5.13 1.21 31.26
C ASN A 813 4.88 0.28 32.45
N LEU A 814 5.07 -1.03 32.24
CA LEU A 814 4.97 -2.05 33.28
C LEU A 814 6.39 -2.55 33.60
N THR A 815 6.84 -2.30 34.82
CA THR A 815 8.20 -2.62 35.27
C THR A 815 8.16 -3.69 36.37
N PRO A 816 8.73 -4.89 36.16
CA PRO A 816 8.80 -5.89 37.22
C PRO A 816 9.71 -5.44 38.37
N THR A 817 9.35 -5.83 39.58
CA THR A 817 10.14 -5.64 40.81
C THR A 817 10.62 -7.00 41.32
N PHE A 818 11.73 -7.07 42.05
CA PHE A 818 12.25 -8.34 42.57
C PHE A 818 12.06 -8.45 44.08
N GLU A 819 11.29 -9.45 44.52
CA GLU A 819 10.96 -9.71 45.92
C GLU A 819 10.98 -11.21 46.22
N ASN A 820 11.54 -11.63 47.36
CA ASN A 820 11.51 -13.03 47.83
C ASN A 820 11.99 -14.07 46.80
N ASN A 821 13.09 -13.78 46.08
CA ASN A 821 13.63 -14.63 44.99
C ASN A 821 12.69 -14.82 43.78
N SER A 822 11.74 -13.93 43.60
CA SER A 822 10.80 -13.92 42.47
C SER A 822 10.66 -12.52 41.90
N PHE A 823 10.25 -12.44 40.64
CA PHE A 823 9.82 -11.19 40.02
C PHE A 823 8.32 -10.99 40.29
N LEU A 824 7.94 -9.76 40.55
CA LEU A 824 6.60 -9.32 40.83
C LEU A 824 6.25 -8.18 39.87
N LEU A 825 5.31 -8.44 38.98
CA LEU A 825 4.61 -7.40 38.24
C LEU A 825 3.43 -6.96 39.09
N ARG A 826 3.48 -5.71 39.56
CA ARG A 826 2.38 -5.05 40.26
C ARG A 826 1.87 -3.92 39.40
N PHE A 827 0.58 -3.95 39.10
CA PHE A 827 -0.08 -2.83 38.46
C PHE A 827 -1.50 -2.67 38.97
N GLU A 828 -1.90 -1.41 39.08
CA GLU A 828 -3.20 -0.99 39.59
C GLU A 828 -3.98 -0.44 38.41
N LEU A 829 -5.06 -1.13 38.08
CA LEU A 829 -5.99 -0.72 37.04
C LEU A 829 -7.20 -0.12 37.72
N ASN A 830 -7.22 1.20 37.74
CA ASN A 830 -8.35 1.98 38.20
C ASN A 830 -9.29 2.18 37.02
N PHE A 831 -10.30 1.33 36.95
CA PHE A 831 -11.41 1.48 36.03
C PHE A 831 -12.39 2.43 36.68
N THR A 832 -12.30 3.72 36.36
CA THR A 832 -13.27 4.73 36.83
C THR A 832 -14.39 4.86 35.80
N PRO A 833 -15.51 4.12 35.93
CA PRO A 833 -16.60 4.24 34.99
C PRO A 833 -17.39 5.54 35.23
N SER A 834 -17.97 6.06 34.16
CA SER A 834 -19.06 7.03 34.22
C SER A 834 -20.38 6.30 34.48
N TYR A 835 -21.23 6.84 35.35
CA TYR A 835 -22.58 6.29 35.55
C TYR A 835 -23.58 7.08 34.71
N VAL A 836 -24.15 6.43 33.69
CA VAL A 836 -25.01 7.08 32.69
C VAL A 836 -26.41 6.51 32.80
N CYS A 837 -27.41 7.39 32.84
CA CYS A 837 -28.82 7.01 32.83
C CYS A 837 -29.51 7.65 31.62
N ILE A 838 -30.27 6.84 30.89
CA ILE A 838 -31.02 7.24 29.70
C ILE A 838 -32.47 6.82 29.90
N THR A 839 -33.41 7.66 29.48
CA THR A 839 -34.84 7.32 29.50
C THR A 839 -35.29 7.13 28.06
N ASN A 840 -35.79 5.95 27.72
CA ASN A 840 -36.35 5.65 26.40
C ASN A 840 -37.70 4.96 26.57
N ASP A 841 -38.74 5.47 25.91
CA ASP A 841 -40.13 4.97 25.99
C ASP A 841 -40.63 4.76 27.44
N ASP A 842 -40.42 5.75 28.30
CA ASP A 842 -40.73 5.72 29.75
C ASP A 842 -39.97 4.66 30.58
N VAL A 843 -39.05 3.91 29.98
CA VAL A 843 -38.14 3.00 30.67
C VAL A 843 -36.83 3.71 31.00
N HIS A 844 -36.48 3.74 32.28
CA HIS A 844 -35.22 4.30 32.77
C HIS A 844 -34.13 3.23 32.76
N TYR A 845 -33.17 3.36 31.85
CA TYR A 845 -31.96 2.54 31.80
C TYR A 845 -30.84 3.27 32.52
N CYS A 846 -30.08 2.56 33.34
CA CYS A 846 -28.90 3.11 34.01
C CYS A 846 -27.80 2.07 34.03
N ASP A 847 -26.60 2.45 33.61
CA ASP A 847 -25.45 1.55 33.56
C ASP A 847 -24.11 2.26 33.76
N PHE A 848 -23.05 1.47 33.91
CA PHE A 848 -21.67 1.94 33.99
C PHE A 848 -21.00 1.93 32.62
N VAL A 849 -20.35 3.03 32.29
CA VAL A 849 -19.64 3.28 31.05
C VAL A 849 -18.15 3.34 31.34
N PHE A 850 -17.40 2.37 30.82
CA PHE A 850 -15.95 2.32 30.98
C PHE A 850 -15.26 2.94 29.76
N PRO A 851 -14.21 3.77 29.95
CA PRO A 851 -13.45 4.34 28.85
C PRO A 851 -12.53 3.29 28.20
N ASP A 852 -12.43 3.34 26.87
CA ASP A 852 -11.46 2.60 26.05
C ASP A 852 -11.34 1.08 26.33
N PRO A 853 -12.45 0.32 26.46
CA PRO A 853 -12.34 -1.14 26.51
C PRO A 853 -11.82 -1.68 25.18
N ASP A 854 -11.08 -2.78 25.26
CA ASP A 854 -10.58 -3.47 24.06
C ASP A 854 -11.73 -4.10 23.28
N PHE A 855 -12.74 -4.64 23.98
CA PHE A 855 -14.02 -5.06 23.40
C PHE A 855 -15.13 -5.17 24.46
N TYR A 856 -16.36 -5.45 24.03
CA TYR A 856 -17.49 -5.75 24.90
C TYR A 856 -17.91 -7.21 24.77
N LEU A 857 -18.27 -7.79 25.90
CA LEU A 857 -18.86 -9.10 26.01
C LEU A 857 -20.38 -8.99 26.00
N GLU A 858 -20.99 -9.51 24.94
CA GLU A 858 -22.43 -9.41 24.71
C GLU A 858 -23.02 -10.81 24.62
N ARG A 859 -23.97 -11.13 25.51
CA ARG A 859 -24.74 -12.38 25.50
C ARG A 859 -26.21 -12.01 25.64
N GLU A 860 -27.05 -12.72 24.90
CA GLU A 860 -28.49 -12.52 24.92
C GLU A 860 -29.07 -12.65 26.34
N GLY A 861 -30.06 -11.82 26.67
CA GLY A 861 -30.68 -11.78 28.00
C GLY A 861 -29.75 -11.26 29.10
N ARG A 862 -28.55 -10.75 28.76
CA ARG A 862 -27.55 -10.26 29.71
C ARG A 862 -27.06 -8.85 29.36
N PRO A 863 -26.68 -8.03 30.35
CA PRO A 863 -26.06 -6.72 30.11
C PRO A 863 -24.73 -6.84 29.35
N PRO A 864 -24.36 -5.87 28.49
CA PRO A 864 -23.04 -5.84 27.85
C PRO A 864 -21.94 -5.55 28.89
N VAL A 865 -20.81 -6.23 28.78
CA VAL A 865 -19.73 -6.12 29.78
C VAL A 865 -18.40 -5.78 29.13
N PRO A 866 -17.72 -4.67 29.49
CA PRO A 866 -16.43 -4.32 28.90
C PRO A 866 -15.33 -5.30 29.31
N VAL A 867 -14.44 -5.60 28.36
CA VAL A 867 -13.25 -6.44 28.56
C VAL A 867 -12.01 -5.64 28.20
N PHE A 868 -11.03 -5.68 29.10
CA PHE A 868 -9.70 -5.10 28.93
C PHE A 868 -8.67 -6.22 28.84
N VAL A 869 -7.83 -6.18 27.82
CA VAL A 869 -6.76 -7.15 27.59
C VAL A 869 -5.44 -6.54 28.03
N ARG A 870 -4.64 -7.29 28.79
CA ARG A 870 -3.26 -6.91 29.13
C ARG A 870 -2.33 -8.08 28.83
N GLU A 871 -1.26 -7.78 28.13
CA GLU A 871 -0.29 -8.77 27.63
C GLU A 871 1.09 -8.51 28.19
N PHE A 872 1.79 -9.59 28.53
CA PHE A 872 3.11 -9.55 29.15
C PHE A 872 3.97 -10.66 28.59
N VAL A 873 5.11 -10.29 28.00
CA VAL A 873 6.13 -11.28 27.65
C VAL A 873 7.04 -11.52 28.85
N LEU A 874 6.99 -12.75 29.35
CA LEU A 874 7.88 -13.25 30.38
C LEU A 874 9.13 -13.87 29.75
N PRO A 875 10.30 -13.79 30.43
CA PRO A 875 11.55 -14.35 29.93
C PRO A 875 11.48 -15.85 29.62
N THR A 876 12.39 -16.32 28.78
CA THR A 876 12.56 -17.76 28.51
C THR A 876 12.83 -18.51 29.81
N GLY A 877 12.13 -19.65 29.99
CA GLY A 877 12.25 -20.47 31.19
C GLY A 877 11.58 -19.87 32.44
N SER A 878 10.66 -18.92 32.25
CA SER A 878 9.84 -18.39 33.33
C SER A 878 8.82 -19.41 33.83
N GLU A 879 8.57 -19.39 35.14
CA GLU A 879 7.52 -20.16 35.80
C GLU A 879 6.59 -19.19 36.52
N LEU A 880 5.29 -19.26 36.21
CA LEU A 880 4.29 -18.48 36.89
C LEU A 880 4.03 -19.10 38.27
N LEU A 881 4.37 -18.36 39.33
CA LEU A 881 4.29 -18.85 40.70
C LEU A 881 2.94 -18.52 41.35
N GLU A 882 2.45 -17.29 41.15
CA GLU A 882 1.24 -16.80 41.80
C GLU A 882 0.60 -15.69 40.95
N LEU A 883 -0.73 -15.72 40.83
CA LEU A 883 -1.53 -14.60 40.36
C LEU A 883 -2.48 -14.22 41.50
N ASN A 884 -2.23 -13.09 42.13
CA ASN A 884 -3.12 -12.54 43.14
C ASN A 884 -3.81 -11.30 42.57
N VAL A 885 -5.14 -11.36 42.49
CA VAL A 885 -5.98 -10.26 42.03
C VAL A 885 -6.75 -9.75 43.22
N VAL A 886 -6.31 -8.62 43.76
CA VAL A 886 -7.06 -7.89 44.78
C VAL A 886 -8.01 -6.97 44.06
N HIS A 887 -9.27 -6.95 44.48
CA HIS A 887 -10.25 -6.02 43.93
C HIS A 887 -10.93 -5.18 45.01
N HIS A 888 -11.11 -3.90 44.69
CA HIS A 888 -12.01 -3.04 45.44
C HIS A 888 -13.33 -2.98 44.71
N LEU A 889 -14.43 -3.21 45.44
CA LEU A 889 -15.76 -3.28 44.86
C LEU A 889 -16.65 -2.14 45.30
N THR A 890 -17.43 -1.62 44.36
CA THR A 890 -18.58 -0.75 44.63
C THR A 890 -19.82 -1.42 44.07
N LYS A 891 -20.89 -1.50 44.87
CA LYS A 891 -22.17 -2.06 44.43
C LYS A 891 -23.18 -0.96 44.20
N ARG A 892 -23.96 -1.09 43.14
CA ARG A 892 -25.07 -0.20 42.83
C ARG A 892 -26.18 -0.98 42.16
N GLU A 893 -27.41 -0.72 42.58
CA GLU A 893 -28.59 -1.19 41.87
C GLU A 893 -28.72 -0.40 40.56
N VAL A 894 -28.93 -1.13 39.47
CA VAL A 894 -28.95 -0.62 38.10
C VAL A 894 -30.08 -1.27 37.33
N ASN A 895 -30.47 -0.61 36.25
CA ASN A 895 -31.36 -1.19 35.25
C ASN A 895 -30.62 -1.13 33.92
N PRO A 896 -29.61 -1.99 33.72
CA PRO A 896 -28.79 -1.94 32.52
C PRO A 896 -29.65 -2.25 31.31
N MET A 897 -29.26 -1.74 30.16
CA MET A 897 -29.91 -2.12 28.91
C MET A 897 -29.56 -3.59 28.62
N ILE A 898 -30.58 -4.45 28.63
CA ILE A 898 -30.48 -5.82 28.12
C ILE A 898 -30.98 -5.76 26.69
N VAL A 899 -30.14 -6.18 25.76
CA VAL A 899 -30.52 -6.22 24.35
C VAL A 899 -31.35 -7.48 24.13
N ASP A 900 -32.63 -7.27 23.86
CA ASP A 900 -33.58 -8.32 23.50
C ASP A 900 -33.56 -8.51 21.97
N TYR A 901 -33.40 -9.74 21.52
CA TYR A 901 -33.30 -10.09 20.10
C TYR A 901 -34.55 -10.85 19.67
N PRO A 902 -35.33 -10.33 18.71
CA PRO A 902 -36.64 -10.88 18.37
C PRO A 902 -36.60 -12.28 17.71
N PHE A 903 -35.42 -12.87 17.49
CA PHE A 903 -35.23 -14.13 16.77
C PHE A 903 -34.91 -15.32 17.68
N PHE A 904 -34.75 -15.10 18.98
CA PHE A 904 -34.41 -16.14 19.93
C PHE A 904 -35.58 -16.42 20.88
N GLU A 905 -35.91 -17.69 21.05
CA GLU A 905 -37.16 -18.08 21.73
C GLU A 905 -36.99 -18.44 23.22
N GLU A 906 -35.76 -18.41 23.79
CA GLU A 906 -35.54 -18.77 25.20
C GLU A 906 -34.56 -17.83 25.93
N GLU A 907 -35.11 -16.93 26.78
CA GLU A 907 -34.32 -16.15 27.74
C GLU A 907 -33.80 -17.06 28.87
N GLU A 908 -32.55 -17.51 28.79
CA GLU A 908 -31.86 -18.06 29.97
C GLU A 908 -31.62 -16.92 30.99
N SER A 909 -32.44 -16.87 32.04
CA SER A 909 -32.20 -15.95 33.17
C SER A 909 -30.82 -16.18 33.77
N PHE A 910 -29.99 -15.13 33.88
CA PHE A 910 -28.68 -15.20 34.54
C PHE A 910 -28.78 -14.89 36.03
N VAL A 911 -27.98 -15.55 36.87
CA VAL A 911 -27.88 -15.21 38.32
C VAL A 911 -26.77 -14.19 38.54
N ILE A 912 -25.57 -14.46 38.01
CA ILE A 912 -24.41 -13.55 38.02
C ILE A 912 -23.80 -13.57 36.62
N TYR A 913 -23.40 -12.40 36.11
CA TYR A 913 -22.75 -12.28 34.81
C TYR A 913 -21.70 -11.15 34.77
N PRO A 914 -20.48 -11.40 34.27
CA PRO A 914 -19.93 -12.73 33.99
C PRO A 914 -19.69 -13.50 35.30
N GLU A 915 -19.49 -14.81 35.20
CA GLU A 915 -19.24 -15.66 36.37
C GLU A 915 -17.88 -15.37 37.03
N ARG A 916 -16.93 -14.85 36.24
CA ARG A 916 -15.59 -14.44 36.70
C ARG A 916 -15.19 -13.13 36.04
N ASN A 917 -14.38 -12.36 36.75
CA ASN A 917 -13.96 -11.02 36.33
C ASN A 917 -12.50 -10.96 35.85
N VAL A 918 -11.73 -12.03 36.05
CA VAL A 918 -10.36 -12.15 35.55
C VAL A 918 -10.17 -13.52 34.93
N TYR A 919 -9.60 -13.53 33.73
CA TYR A 919 -9.18 -14.74 33.04
C TYR A 919 -7.72 -14.61 32.61
N LEU A 920 -7.00 -15.72 32.61
CA LEU A 920 -5.57 -15.77 32.32
C LEU A 920 -5.33 -16.79 31.20
N SER A 921 -4.53 -16.38 30.22
CA SER A 921 -3.99 -17.23 29.17
C SER A 921 -2.47 -17.18 29.22
N ARG A 922 -1.83 -18.31 28.89
CA ARG A 922 -0.39 -18.40 28.70
C ARG A 922 -0.13 -19.10 27.37
N VAL A 923 0.61 -18.42 26.50
CA VAL A 923 1.03 -18.91 25.19
C VAL A 923 2.55 -19.00 25.17
N LEU A 924 3.11 -20.01 24.50
CA LEU A 924 4.55 -20.13 24.30
C LEU A 924 4.91 -19.54 22.94
N LEU A 925 5.73 -18.48 22.93
CA LEU A 925 6.21 -17.83 21.71
C LEU A 925 7.28 -18.70 21.02
N LEU A 926 7.58 -18.41 19.74
CA LEU A 926 8.53 -19.17 18.91
C LEU A 926 9.95 -19.24 19.51
N ASP A 927 10.33 -18.24 20.29
CA ASP A 927 11.62 -18.14 21.00
C ASP A 927 11.59 -18.67 22.45
N ASN A 928 10.56 -19.44 22.80
CA ASN A 928 10.31 -20.02 24.13
C ASN A 928 10.08 -19.00 25.26
N ARG A 929 9.88 -17.71 24.96
CA ARG A 929 9.29 -16.77 25.94
C ARG A 929 7.81 -17.12 26.14
N SER A 930 7.26 -16.72 27.28
CA SER A 930 5.83 -16.94 27.57
C SER A 930 5.07 -15.63 27.45
N LEU A 931 4.09 -15.57 26.55
CA LEU A 931 3.12 -14.49 26.50
C LEU A 931 2.01 -14.80 27.50
N VAL A 932 1.92 -13.99 28.55
CA VAL A 932 0.83 -14.03 29.53
C VAL A 932 -0.19 -12.98 29.15
N ARG A 933 -1.42 -13.40 28.89
CA ARG A 933 -2.54 -12.54 28.52
C ARG A 933 -3.61 -12.59 29.59
N MET A 934 -4.04 -11.44 30.07
CA MET A 934 -5.08 -11.28 31.08
C MET A 934 -6.28 -10.56 30.51
N PHE A 935 -7.46 -11.13 30.73
CA PHE A 935 -8.75 -10.54 30.41
C PHE A 935 -9.37 -10.04 31.70
N LEU A 936 -9.63 -8.74 31.75
CA LEU A 936 -10.06 -8.04 32.95
C LEU A 936 -11.42 -7.42 32.68
N ILE A 937 -12.36 -7.75 33.56
CA ILE A 937 -13.75 -7.37 33.42
C ILE A 937 -14.17 -6.57 34.66
N PRO A 938 -14.19 -5.23 34.57
CA PRO A 938 -14.36 -4.39 35.75
C PRO A 938 -15.80 -4.27 36.25
N ILE A 939 -16.73 -5.10 35.75
CA ILE A 939 -18.12 -5.09 36.20
C ILE A 939 -18.75 -6.47 36.14
N SER A 940 -19.56 -6.80 37.15
CA SER A 940 -20.45 -7.96 37.13
C SER A 940 -21.85 -7.57 37.57
N TYR A 941 -22.86 -8.13 36.92
CA TYR A 941 -24.27 -7.95 37.20
C TYR A 941 -24.82 -9.16 37.94
N THR A 942 -25.58 -8.94 39.01
CA THR A 942 -26.31 -9.99 39.74
C THR A 942 -27.80 -9.74 39.60
N ASN A 943 -28.56 -10.70 39.09
CA ASN A 943 -30.01 -10.60 38.99
C ASN A 943 -30.65 -11.15 40.27
N VAL A 944 -31.26 -10.28 41.07
CA VAL A 944 -31.88 -10.63 42.35
C VAL A 944 -33.36 -10.26 42.29
N SER A 945 -34.24 -11.25 42.14
CA SER A 945 -35.70 -11.18 42.35
C SER A 945 -36.34 -9.80 42.13
N ASN A 946 -36.16 -9.24 40.92
CA ASN A 946 -36.69 -7.96 40.38
C ASN A 946 -35.72 -6.77 40.29
N SER A 947 -34.44 -6.90 40.63
CA SER A 947 -33.44 -5.88 40.28
C SER A 947 -32.08 -6.43 39.94
N ILE A 948 -31.32 -5.67 39.15
CA ILE A 948 -29.97 -6.01 38.76
C ILE A 948 -28.99 -5.18 39.59
N VAL A 949 -28.07 -5.84 40.27
CA VAL A 949 -27.01 -5.17 41.05
C VAL A 949 -25.71 -5.27 40.27
N ALA A 950 -25.20 -4.12 39.83
CA ALA A 950 -23.86 -4.00 39.27
C ALA A 950 -22.84 -3.89 40.38
N THR A 951 -21.79 -4.71 40.30
CA THR A 951 -20.60 -4.64 41.13
C THR A 951 -19.45 -4.21 40.25
N VAL A 952 -18.91 -3.02 40.50
CA VAL A 952 -17.74 -2.47 39.78
C VAL A 952 -16.47 -2.86 40.53
N TYR A 953 -15.46 -3.33 39.80
CA TYR A 953 -14.18 -3.79 40.32
C TYR A 953 -13.05 -2.90 39.82
N ASN A 954 -12.24 -2.40 40.77
CA ASN A 954 -10.89 -1.94 40.49
C ASN A 954 -9.92 -3.04 40.82
N PHE A 955 -8.93 -3.28 39.96
CA PHE A 955 -8.01 -4.40 40.13
C PHE A 955 -6.62 -3.93 40.53
N THR A 956 -6.07 -4.56 41.55
CA THR A 956 -4.63 -4.59 41.81
C THR A 956 -4.16 -5.97 41.47
N ILE A 957 -3.37 -6.09 40.41
CA ILE A 957 -2.87 -7.36 39.93
C ILE A 957 -1.42 -7.52 40.37
N LEU A 958 -1.16 -8.66 41.01
CA LEU A 958 0.13 -9.09 41.50
C LEU A 958 0.46 -10.41 40.80
N LEU A 959 1.24 -10.30 39.72
CA LEU A 959 1.70 -11.46 38.97
C LEU A 959 3.13 -11.78 39.41
N ARG A 960 3.30 -12.88 40.14
CA ARG A 960 4.60 -13.35 40.63
C ARG A 960 5.10 -14.50 39.76
N TYR A 961 6.33 -14.38 39.29
CA TYR A 961 6.98 -15.39 38.47
C TYR A 961 8.46 -15.52 38.83
N SER A 962 9.04 -16.69 38.61
CA SER A 962 10.49 -16.87 38.65
C SER A 962 11.03 -16.85 37.22
N ALA A 963 12.18 -16.20 37.04
CA ALA A 963 12.93 -16.21 35.79
C ALA A 963 14.44 -16.28 36.10
N PRO A 964 15.26 -16.89 35.24
CA PRO A 964 16.71 -16.93 35.44
C PRO A 964 17.38 -15.57 35.27
N VAL A 965 16.81 -14.70 34.44
CA VAL A 965 17.27 -13.34 34.15
C VAL A 965 16.09 -12.49 33.69
N GLU A 966 16.07 -11.21 34.07
CA GLU A 966 15.00 -10.25 33.76
C GLU A 966 15.55 -8.82 33.62
N ILE A 967 14.88 -8.02 32.79
CA ILE A 967 15.03 -6.56 32.74
C ILE A 967 13.95 -5.97 33.65
N GLU A 968 14.38 -5.40 34.78
CA GLU A 968 13.49 -4.82 35.79
C GLU A 968 12.91 -3.50 35.28
N ARG A 969 13.73 -2.64 34.66
CA ARG A 969 13.28 -1.31 34.23
C ARG A 969 14.12 -0.70 33.12
N VAL A 970 13.46 0.09 32.27
CA VAL A 970 14.10 1.05 31.35
C VAL A 970 13.74 2.46 31.83
N GLU A 971 14.76 3.26 32.15
CA GLU A 971 14.62 4.64 32.63
C GLU A 971 15.18 5.62 31.60
N VAL A 972 14.50 6.75 31.42
CA VAL A 972 14.93 7.83 30.53
C VAL A 972 15.06 9.11 31.33
N GLN A 973 16.06 9.92 31.01
CA GLN A 973 16.17 11.27 31.57
C GLN A 973 14.90 12.08 31.27
N GLU A 974 14.28 12.65 32.32
CA GLU A 974 12.97 13.33 32.25
C GLU A 974 12.91 14.50 31.27
N GLU A 975 14.04 15.18 31.04
CA GLU A 975 14.16 16.29 30.09
C GLU A 975 14.98 15.88 28.86
N ALA A 976 14.31 15.38 27.83
CA ALA A 976 14.91 15.15 26.53
C ALA A 976 14.77 16.40 25.64
N LEU A 977 15.92 16.99 25.31
CA LEU A 977 15.99 18.16 24.41
C LEU A 977 16.61 17.75 23.09
N LEU A 978 16.08 18.32 22.00
CA LEU A 978 16.63 18.12 20.67
C LEU A 978 18.14 18.45 20.66
N PHE A 979 18.93 17.61 19.99
CA PHE A 979 20.40 17.73 19.88
C PHE A 979 21.19 17.57 21.19
N ARG A 980 20.55 17.21 22.32
CA ARG A 980 21.25 16.81 23.54
C ARG A 980 21.21 15.29 23.71
N PRO A 981 22.32 14.64 24.11
CA PRO A 981 22.31 13.23 24.43
C PRO A 981 21.30 12.94 25.54
N VAL A 982 20.35 12.06 25.26
CA VAL A 982 19.37 11.51 26.19
C VAL A 982 20.00 10.29 26.85
N ARG A 983 20.10 10.30 28.17
CA ARG A 983 20.57 9.16 28.96
C ARG A 983 19.44 8.13 29.09
N ILE A 984 19.71 6.92 28.63
CA ILE A 984 18.83 5.75 28.77
C ILE A 984 19.52 4.78 29.72
N THR A 985 18.84 4.36 30.79
CA THR A 985 19.37 3.45 31.81
C THR A 985 18.53 2.18 31.83
N VAL A 986 19.15 1.03 31.57
CA VAL A 986 18.50 -0.28 31.64
C VAL A 986 19.00 -1.00 32.88
N LYS A 987 18.08 -1.45 33.74
CA LYS A 987 18.37 -2.18 34.97
C LYS A 987 17.76 -3.56 34.91
N GLY A 988 18.46 -4.54 35.47
CA GLY A 988 17.95 -5.90 35.53
C GLY A 988 18.63 -6.73 36.60
N ARG A 989 18.24 -8.01 36.63
CA ARG A 989 18.76 -8.98 37.58
C ARG A 989 18.83 -10.38 36.97
N GLY A 990 19.85 -11.14 37.33
CA GLY A 990 20.03 -12.53 36.93
C GLY A 990 21.48 -12.83 36.58
N ASN A 991 21.70 -14.04 36.06
CA ASN A 991 23.03 -14.49 35.64
C ASN A 991 22.99 -14.92 34.17
N CYS A 992 23.69 -14.18 33.31
CA CYS A 992 23.81 -14.49 31.89
C CYS A 992 24.97 -13.72 31.24
N GLU A 993 25.51 -14.26 30.16
CA GLU A 993 26.40 -13.52 29.26
C GLU A 993 25.65 -13.34 27.94
N GLY A 994 25.59 -12.12 27.43
CA GLY A 994 24.71 -11.81 26.32
C GLY A 994 24.88 -10.42 25.72
N GLU A 995 24.00 -10.09 24.79
CA GLU A 995 23.92 -8.78 24.15
C GLU A 995 22.65 -8.06 24.60
N LEU A 996 22.80 -6.90 25.23
CA LEU A 996 21.71 -5.98 25.51
C LEU A 996 21.48 -5.07 24.28
N ILE A 997 20.26 -5.09 23.78
CA ILE A 997 19.85 -4.36 22.57
C ILE A 997 18.76 -3.37 22.98
N VAL A 998 19.01 -2.09 22.73
CA VAL A 998 18.08 -1.00 22.98
C VAL A 998 17.68 -0.38 21.66
N LYS A 999 16.41 -0.49 21.31
CA LYS A 999 15.80 0.09 20.13
C LYS A 999 15.13 1.40 20.51
N VAL A 1000 15.53 2.50 19.88
CA VAL A 1000 14.91 3.82 20.03
C VAL A 1000 14.17 4.14 18.75
N GLU A 1001 12.86 4.34 18.83
CA GLU A 1001 11.99 4.55 17.69
C GLU A 1001 11.29 5.91 17.79
N ASN A 1002 11.21 6.60 16.66
CA ASN A 1002 10.34 7.75 16.46
C ASN A 1002 9.60 7.62 15.13
N ASN A 1003 8.74 8.58 14.82
CA ASN A 1003 7.85 8.57 13.65
C ASN A 1003 8.54 8.52 12.28
N GLU A 1004 9.87 8.43 12.22
CA GLU A 1004 10.61 8.36 10.96
C GLU A 1004 11.76 7.36 10.98
N LYS A 1005 12.39 7.16 12.13
CA LYS A 1005 13.62 6.41 12.25
C LYS A 1005 13.57 5.50 13.46
N THR A 1006 14.07 4.30 13.25
CA THR A 1006 14.49 3.35 14.28
C THR A 1006 16.02 3.40 14.39
N GLU A 1007 16.53 3.50 15.62
CA GLU A 1007 17.95 3.39 15.93
C GLU A 1007 18.18 2.26 16.94
N GLU A 1008 19.18 1.40 16.69
CA GLU A 1008 19.53 0.29 17.58
C GLU A 1008 20.89 0.56 18.24
N LEU A 1009 20.92 0.43 19.56
CA LEU A 1009 22.12 0.52 20.40
C LEU A 1009 22.39 -0.87 20.99
N ARG A 1010 23.64 -1.33 20.92
CA ARG A 1010 24.02 -2.69 21.36
C ARG A 1010 25.19 -2.64 22.33
N ARG A 1011 25.17 -3.52 23.33
CA ARG A 1011 26.28 -3.71 24.27
C ARG A 1011 26.36 -5.16 24.72
N SER A 1012 27.53 -5.79 24.58
CA SER A 1012 27.80 -7.07 25.21
C SER A 1012 27.96 -6.87 26.72
N ILE A 1013 27.24 -7.67 27.51
CA ILE A 1013 27.22 -7.57 28.97
C ILE A 1013 27.35 -8.95 29.60
N VAL A 1014 28.02 -8.99 30.75
CA VAL A 1014 28.04 -10.13 31.65
C VAL A 1014 27.24 -9.72 32.88
N VAL A 1015 26.06 -10.29 33.04
CA VAL A 1015 25.17 -9.99 34.17
C VAL A 1015 25.40 -11.02 35.27
N GLU A 1016 25.73 -10.53 36.47
CA GLU A 1016 25.85 -11.33 37.69
C GLU A 1016 25.08 -10.63 38.81
N GLY A 1017 23.98 -11.22 39.27
CA GLY A 1017 23.11 -10.58 40.25
C GLY A 1017 22.39 -9.35 39.67
N SER A 1018 22.46 -8.20 40.33
CA SER A 1018 21.82 -6.95 39.87
C SER A 1018 22.78 -6.13 39.00
N TRP A 1019 22.28 -5.59 37.89
CA TRP A 1019 23.07 -4.85 36.90
C TRP A 1019 22.38 -3.58 36.40
N GLU A 1020 23.18 -2.62 35.93
CA GLU A 1020 22.74 -1.35 35.36
C GLU A 1020 23.62 -0.99 34.15
N GLU A 1021 23.00 -0.65 33.03
CA GLU A 1021 23.67 -0.26 31.80
C GLU A 1021 23.14 1.07 31.26
N ILE A 1022 24.06 1.92 30.81
CA ILE A 1022 23.75 3.28 30.35
C ILE A 1022 24.06 3.44 28.87
N PHE A 1023 23.07 3.89 28.12
CA PHE A 1023 23.17 4.30 26.72
C PHE A 1023 22.95 5.81 26.58
N TYR A 1024 23.50 6.39 25.51
CA TYR A 1024 23.29 7.78 25.14
C TYR A 1024 22.71 7.81 23.72
N PHE A 1025 21.58 8.50 23.56
CA PHE A 1025 20.90 8.67 22.28
C PHE A 1025 20.81 10.15 21.92
N ASN A 1026 21.16 10.53 20.70
CA ASN A 1026 21.03 11.92 20.24
C ASN A 1026 19.76 12.05 19.38
N PRO A 1027 18.66 12.60 19.92
CA PRO A 1027 17.43 12.73 19.15
C PRO A 1027 17.64 13.70 17.98
N SER A 1028 17.27 13.25 16.78
CA SER A 1028 17.31 14.04 15.56
C SER A 1028 16.02 14.83 15.32
N ARG A 1029 14.94 14.52 16.05
CA ARG A 1029 13.62 15.16 15.89
C ARG A 1029 12.89 15.35 17.22
N GLU A 1030 11.96 16.30 17.24
CA GLU A 1030 11.02 16.48 18.35
C GLU A 1030 9.88 15.46 18.29
N GLY A 1031 9.20 15.25 19.41
CA GLY A 1031 8.04 14.37 19.52
C GLY A 1031 8.24 13.18 20.45
N LEU A 1032 7.22 12.31 20.48
CA LEU A 1032 7.24 11.09 21.28
C LEU A 1032 8.25 10.09 20.70
N HIS A 1033 9.13 9.61 21.56
CA HIS A 1033 10.09 8.54 21.28
C HIS A 1033 9.76 7.33 22.15
N LYS A 1034 9.88 6.15 21.56
CA LYS A 1034 9.72 4.87 22.23
C LYS A 1034 11.09 4.18 22.37
N ILE A 1035 11.35 3.62 23.53
CA ILE A 1035 12.53 2.80 23.82
C ILE A 1035 12.05 1.40 24.13
N ILE A 1036 12.70 0.42 23.53
CA ILE A 1036 12.44 -0.99 23.78
C ILE A 1036 13.78 -1.66 24.07
N ALA A 1037 13.89 -2.34 25.21
CA ALA A 1037 15.08 -3.08 25.60
C ALA A 1037 14.82 -4.59 25.58
N VAL A 1038 15.77 -5.32 25.01
CA VAL A 1038 15.80 -6.79 24.95
C VAL A 1038 17.21 -7.26 25.34
N LEU A 1039 17.30 -8.33 26.11
CA LEU A 1039 18.57 -9.00 26.42
C LEU A 1039 18.59 -10.40 25.83
N ASP A 1040 19.57 -10.64 24.95
CA ASP A 1040 19.84 -11.90 24.27
C ASP A 1040 21.00 -12.63 24.97
N CYS A 1041 20.68 -13.63 25.79
CA CYS A 1041 21.64 -14.48 26.48
C CYS A 1041 21.90 -15.80 25.71
N GLY A 1042 21.76 -15.79 24.38
CA GLY A 1042 22.00 -16.93 23.49
C GLY A 1042 20.86 -17.96 23.45
N THR A 1043 20.52 -18.58 24.59
CA THR A 1043 19.38 -19.54 24.69
C THR A 1043 18.23 -19.01 25.53
N ARG A 1044 18.39 -17.83 26.12
CA ARG A 1044 17.40 -17.18 26.97
C ARG A 1044 17.22 -15.76 26.47
N PHE A 1045 15.98 -15.38 26.22
CA PHE A 1045 15.61 -14.04 25.80
C PHE A 1045 14.80 -13.37 26.89
N VAL A 1046 15.02 -12.07 27.05
CA VAL A 1046 14.40 -11.23 28.08
C VAL A 1046 13.89 -9.96 27.42
N GLY A 1047 12.70 -9.51 27.83
CA GLY A 1047 11.98 -8.39 27.24
C GLY A 1047 10.92 -8.84 26.23
N PRO A 1048 10.31 -7.90 25.48
CA PRO A 1048 10.65 -6.48 25.48
C PRO A 1048 10.29 -5.78 26.80
N ARG A 1049 11.06 -4.76 27.18
CA ARG A 1049 10.68 -3.78 28.22
C ARG A 1049 10.73 -2.39 27.62
N GLU A 1050 9.66 -1.62 27.84
CA GLU A 1050 9.43 -0.39 27.13
C GLU A 1050 9.48 0.83 28.05
N ALA A 1051 9.90 1.96 27.48
CA ALA A 1051 9.74 3.28 28.06
C ALA A 1051 9.46 4.27 26.94
N SER A 1052 8.63 5.28 27.20
CA SER A 1052 8.39 6.38 26.26
C SER A 1052 8.84 7.70 26.87
N PHE A 1053 9.33 8.62 26.04
CA PHE A 1053 9.72 9.96 26.45
C PHE A 1053 9.45 10.97 25.33
N PHE A 1054 9.22 12.23 25.68
CA PHE A 1054 8.96 13.28 24.70
C PHE A 1054 10.20 14.14 24.51
N VAL A 1055 10.70 14.23 23.28
CA VAL A 1055 11.79 15.14 22.92
C VAL A 1055 11.19 16.49 22.59
N ARG A 1056 11.56 17.53 23.34
CA ARG A 1056 11.15 18.90 23.03
C ARG A 1056 12.22 19.56 22.18
N LEU A 1057 11.78 20.36 21.20
CA LEU A 1057 12.65 21.41 20.68
C LEU A 1057 13.10 22.27 21.85
N LEU A 1058 14.35 22.69 21.84
CA LEU A 1058 14.94 23.56 22.85
C LEU A 1058 14.24 24.92 22.80
N GLN A 1059 13.07 25.04 23.43
CA GLN A 1059 12.33 26.30 23.53
C GLN A 1059 13.19 27.26 24.35
N PRO A 1060 13.61 28.41 23.80
CA PRO A 1060 14.18 29.45 24.64
C PRO A 1060 13.06 29.93 25.57
N LEU A 1061 13.31 29.91 26.89
CA LEU A 1061 12.39 30.32 27.94
C LEU A 1061 11.52 31.54 27.54
N ALA A 1062 10.19 31.37 27.60
CA ALA A 1062 9.11 32.35 27.50
C ALA A 1062 9.55 33.80 27.17
N LEU A 1063 9.26 34.21 25.93
CA LEU A 1063 9.84 35.38 25.32
C LEU A 1063 8.83 36.51 25.14
N SER A 1064 9.17 37.66 25.70
CA SER A 1064 8.54 38.95 25.42
C SER A 1064 8.49 39.22 23.91
N PRO A 1065 7.43 39.87 23.39
CA PRO A 1065 7.33 40.22 21.98
C PRO A 1065 8.52 41.07 21.52
N PRO A 1066 8.95 40.96 20.25
CA PRO A 1066 10.11 41.68 19.73
C PRO A 1066 9.95 43.18 19.93
N SER A 1067 10.94 43.81 20.57
CA SER A 1067 10.94 45.24 20.85
C SER A 1067 11.86 45.98 19.88
N LYS A 1068 11.33 47.00 19.20
CA LYS A 1068 12.10 48.01 18.48
C LYS A 1068 12.29 49.22 19.39
N SER A 1069 13.53 49.69 19.55
CA SER A 1069 13.81 50.99 20.18
C SER A 1069 14.67 51.85 19.26
N VAL A 1070 14.39 53.15 19.28
CA VAL A 1070 15.14 54.17 18.55
C VAL A 1070 15.62 55.19 19.57
N HIS A 1071 16.93 55.39 19.65
CA HIS A 1071 17.55 56.37 20.53
C HIS A 1071 18.36 57.37 19.69
N MET A 1072 18.00 58.66 19.78
CA MET A 1072 18.73 59.75 19.13
C MET A 1072 19.39 60.62 20.19
N PHE A 1073 20.70 60.82 20.10
CA PHE A 1073 21.46 61.66 21.04
C PHE A 1073 22.23 62.75 20.27
N GLY A 1074 21.58 63.89 19.98
CA GLY A 1074 22.20 64.99 19.22
C GLY A 1074 22.10 64.83 17.69
N ARG A 1075 22.83 65.67 16.93
CA ARG A 1075 22.77 65.68 15.44
C ARG A 1075 23.60 64.59 14.77
N ASP A 1076 24.57 64.01 15.47
CA ASP A 1076 25.60 63.14 14.86
C ASP A 1076 25.57 61.69 15.38
N PHE A 1077 24.54 61.31 16.17
CA PHE A 1077 24.41 59.98 16.76
C PHE A 1077 22.97 59.44 16.66
N VAL A 1078 22.83 58.27 16.01
CA VAL A 1078 21.58 57.51 15.93
C VAL A 1078 21.83 56.05 16.27
N GLU A 1079 21.07 55.51 17.21
CA GLU A 1079 21.07 54.09 17.56
C GLU A 1079 19.68 53.47 17.33
N LEU A 1080 19.64 52.44 16.49
CA LEU A 1080 18.46 51.64 16.19
C LEU A 1080 18.69 50.23 16.73
N SER A 1081 17.86 49.79 17.66
CA SER A 1081 17.96 48.47 18.26
C SER A 1081 16.69 47.66 17.99
N TYR A 1082 16.88 46.44 17.51
CA TYR A 1082 15.85 45.42 17.42
C TYR A 1082 16.28 44.26 18.28
N SER A 1083 15.49 43.96 19.29
CA SER A 1083 15.69 42.77 20.09
C SER A 1083 14.56 41.80 19.79
N SER A 1084 14.94 40.62 19.33
CA SER A 1084 14.09 39.45 19.34
C SER A 1084 14.72 38.41 20.27
N PRO A 1085 13.94 37.39 20.62
CA PRO A 1085 14.45 36.26 21.39
C PRO A 1085 15.62 35.51 20.81
N PHE A 1086 15.66 35.44 19.48
CA PHE A 1086 16.59 34.60 18.74
C PHE A 1086 17.83 35.38 18.32
N TYR A 1087 17.72 36.70 18.29
CA TYR A 1087 18.81 37.60 17.98
C TYR A 1087 18.45 39.04 18.33
N GLY A 1088 19.42 39.81 18.81
CA GLY A 1088 19.37 41.26 18.87
C GLY A 1088 20.27 41.85 17.80
N ILE A 1089 19.85 42.91 17.14
CA ILE A 1089 20.72 43.70 16.26
C ILE A 1089 20.60 45.18 16.63
N THR A 1090 21.75 45.80 16.86
CA THR A 1090 21.88 47.24 17.11
C THR A 1090 22.69 47.86 15.99
N CYS A 1091 22.17 48.96 15.44
CA CYS A 1091 22.76 49.73 14.36
C CYS A 1091 23.05 51.13 14.90
N ARG A 1092 24.33 51.47 15.04
CA ARG A 1092 24.80 52.74 15.60
C ARG A 1092 25.55 53.52 14.53
N MET A 1093 25.08 54.73 14.24
CA MET A 1093 25.74 55.65 13.32
C MET A 1093 26.38 56.77 14.14
N GLU A 1094 27.71 56.90 14.07
CA GLU A 1094 28.48 57.88 14.84
C GLU A 1094 29.70 58.35 14.03
N ASN A 1095 29.88 59.67 13.89
CA ASN A 1095 31.07 60.31 13.28
C ASN A 1095 31.46 59.75 11.90
N GLY A 1096 30.48 59.48 11.03
CA GLY A 1096 30.72 58.94 9.68
C GLY A 1096 31.07 57.46 9.62
N SER A 1097 30.96 56.73 10.74
CA SER A 1097 31.06 55.28 10.81
C SER A 1097 29.72 54.65 11.19
N THR A 1098 29.46 53.43 10.68
CA THR A 1098 28.27 52.65 11.04
C THR A 1098 28.70 51.37 11.73
N THR A 1099 28.21 51.12 12.94
CA THR A 1099 28.47 49.91 13.72
C THR A 1099 27.21 49.05 13.80
N TYR A 1100 27.32 47.79 13.42
CA TYR A 1100 26.28 46.77 13.58
C TYR A 1100 26.71 45.79 14.66
N VAL A 1101 25.87 45.61 15.67
CA VAL A 1101 26.09 44.64 16.75
C VAL A 1101 24.99 43.58 16.64
N LEU A 1102 25.32 42.39 16.12
CA LEU A 1102 24.42 41.24 16.09
C LEU A 1102 24.74 40.32 17.27
N VAL A 1103 23.76 40.06 18.12
CA VAL A 1103 23.84 39.13 19.25
C VAL A 1103 22.89 37.98 18.99
N THR A 1104 23.37 36.74 19.05
CA THR A 1104 22.57 35.51 19.03
C THR A 1104 22.89 34.68 20.28
N PRO A 1105 22.13 33.61 20.59
CA PRO A 1105 22.49 32.69 21.67
C PRO A 1105 23.87 32.03 21.48
N GLU A 1106 24.33 31.92 20.24
CA GLU A 1106 25.54 31.18 19.88
C GLU A 1106 26.77 32.09 19.73
N TYR A 1107 26.56 33.34 19.29
CA TYR A 1107 27.66 34.26 18.98
C TYR A 1107 27.24 35.73 19.01
N LYS A 1108 28.22 36.62 19.18
CA LYS A 1108 28.10 38.07 19.01
C LYS A 1108 29.06 38.56 17.94
N LEU A 1109 28.57 39.36 16.99
CA LEU A 1109 29.35 40.03 15.95
C LEU A 1109 29.23 41.56 16.10
N ASP A 1110 30.35 42.24 16.28
CA ASP A 1110 30.46 43.69 16.13
C ASP A 1110 31.12 44.00 14.77
N LEU A 1111 30.40 44.66 13.87
CA LEU A 1111 30.85 45.06 12.53
C LEU A 1111 30.86 46.58 12.43
N VAL A 1112 32.05 47.18 12.34
CA VAL A 1112 32.26 48.62 12.17
C VAL A 1112 32.66 48.91 10.73
N LEU A 1113 31.88 49.74 10.05
CA LEU A 1113 32.15 50.25 8.72
C LEU A 1113 32.56 51.72 8.83
N GLY A 1114 33.84 52.00 8.74
CA GLY A 1114 34.39 53.35 8.60
C GLY A 1114 34.53 53.76 7.13
N THR A 1115 34.79 55.03 6.87
CA THR A 1115 34.98 55.54 5.49
C THR A 1115 36.22 54.98 4.80
N THR A 1116 37.22 54.54 5.56
CA THR A 1116 38.50 54.05 5.04
C THR A 1116 38.90 52.67 5.60
N PHE A 1117 38.06 52.05 6.44
CA PHE A 1117 38.36 50.77 7.07
C PHE A 1117 37.09 49.97 7.41
N THR A 1118 37.24 48.67 7.56
CA THR A 1118 36.25 47.77 8.16
C THR A 1118 36.87 47.04 9.34
N SER A 1119 36.10 46.87 10.42
CA SER A 1119 36.51 46.10 11.59
C SER A 1119 35.40 45.14 11.99
N GLU A 1120 35.76 43.91 12.29
CA GLU A 1120 34.85 42.83 12.62
C GLU A 1120 35.33 42.12 13.86
N HIS A 1121 34.43 41.87 14.79
CA HIS A 1121 34.75 41.21 16.04
C HIS A 1121 33.67 40.18 16.34
N LEU A 1122 33.95 38.93 16.03
CA LEU A 1122 33.12 37.77 16.30
C LEU A 1122 33.55 37.13 17.63
N SER A 1123 32.59 36.90 18.51
CA SER A 1123 32.81 36.24 19.80
C SER A 1123 31.80 35.13 20.03
N THR A 1124 32.26 33.97 20.44
CA THR A 1124 31.48 32.84 20.97
C THR A 1124 31.99 32.54 22.38
N PRO A 1125 31.38 31.60 23.15
CA PRO A 1125 31.92 31.20 24.45
C PRO A 1125 33.37 30.69 24.41
N GLU A 1126 33.82 30.19 23.25
CA GLU A 1126 35.13 29.54 23.09
C GLU A 1126 36.06 30.25 22.09
N ILE A 1127 35.55 31.14 21.24
CA ILE A 1127 36.32 31.75 20.16
C ILE A 1127 36.12 33.26 20.15
N VAL A 1128 37.23 34.01 20.11
CA VAL A 1128 37.23 35.43 19.79
C VAL A 1128 38.03 35.65 18.51
N TYR A 1129 37.35 36.08 17.45
CA TYR A 1129 37.94 36.32 16.14
C TYR A 1129 37.73 37.76 15.70
N PHE A 1130 38.83 38.45 15.41
CA PHE A 1130 38.86 39.85 15.03
C PHE A 1130 39.49 40.01 13.66
N VAL A 1131 38.87 40.79 12.79
CA VAL A 1131 39.39 41.14 11.47
C VAL A 1131 39.32 42.64 11.29
N PHE A 1132 40.45 43.28 10.99
CA PHE A 1132 40.52 44.68 10.61
C PHE A 1132 41.09 44.79 9.21
N THR A 1133 40.46 45.56 8.34
CA THR A 1133 40.90 45.78 6.95
C THR A 1133 40.85 47.26 6.61
N ASN A 1134 41.93 47.78 6.02
CA ASN A 1134 41.94 49.09 5.34
C ASN A 1134 42.65 48.95 3.98
N SER A 1135 42.89 50.07 3.28
CA SER A 1135 43.47 50.05 1.93
C SER A 1135 44.89 49.47 1.83
N SER A 1136 45.63 49.37 2.93
CA SER A 1136 47.04 48.92 2.94
C SER A 1136 47.32 47.71 3.82
N THR A 1137 46.39 47.37 4.73
CA THR A 1137 46.62 46.46 5.85
C THR A 1137 45.39 45.59 6.14
N THR A 1138 45.61 44.30 6.35
CA THR A 1138 44.62 43.36 6.93
C THR A 1138 45.21 42.71 8.18
N ILE A 1139 44.51 42.78 9.32
CA ILE A 1139 44.92 42.17 10.58
C ILE A 1139 43.83 41.20 11.02
N GLU A 1140 44.15 39.91 11.11
CA GLU A 1140 43.31 38.88 11.69
C GLU A 1140 43.88 38.47 13.05
N ARG A 1141 43.04 38.36 14.08
CA ARG A 1141 43.41 37.84 15.40
C ARG A 1141 42.38 36.82 15.86
N LEU A 1142 42.83 35.61 16.19
CA LEU A 1142 42.04 34.54 16.77
C LEU A 1142 42.55 34.27 18.18
N THR A 1143 41.65 34.16 19.15
CA THR A 1143 41.96 33.69 20.51
C THR A 1143 40.97 32.60 20.90
N THR A 1144 41.49 31.45 21.34
CA THR A 1144 40.71 30.28 21.79
C THR A 1144 41.38 29.67 23.03
N PRO A 1145 40.76 28.67 23.72
CA PRO A 1145 41.41 27.95 24.81
C PRO A 1145 42.75 27.30 24.44
N PHE A 1146 43.02 27.09 23.14
CA PHE A 1146 44.22 26.43 22.64
C PHE A 1146 45.35 27.40 22.27
N GLY A 1147 45.11 28.72 22.38
CA GLY A 1147 46.11 29.76 22.16
C GLY A 1147 45.59 30.97 21.40
N SER A 1148 46.51 31.74 20.84
CA SER A 1148 46.21 32.91 20.01
C SER A 1148 47.00 32.90 18.71
N LEU A 1149 46.35 33.31 17.62
CA LEU A 1149 46.96 33.47 16.31
C LEU A 1149 46.72 34.91 15.84
N ARG A 1150 47.77 35.60 15.41
CA ARG A 1150 47.69 36.91 14.74
C ARG A 1150 48.30 36.80 13.35
N LYS A 1151 47.55 37.22 12.34
CA LYS A 1151 48.01 37.28 10.96
C LYS A 1151 47.87 38.71 10.46
N GLU A 1152 48.98 39.33 10.09
CA GLU A 1152 49.01 40.70 9.59
C GLU A 1152 49.55 40.71 8.17
N LYS A 1153 48.78 41.30 7.25
CA LYS A 1153 49.14 41.47 5.86
C LYS A 1153 49.32 42.96 5.59
N LEU A 1154 50.55 43.41 5.38
CA LEU A 1154 50.89 44.81 5.13
C LEU A 1154 51.58 44.93 3.78
N LEU A 1155 50.98 45.66 2.84
CA LEU A 1155 51.50 45.86 1.47
C LEU A 1155 51.88 44.54 0.74
N GLY A 1156 51.15 43.45 1.00
CA GLY A 1156 51.36 42.15 0.37
C GLY A 1156 52.24 41.17 1.14
N ASN A 1157 53.02 41.64 2.13
CA ASN A 1157 53.78 40.76 3.02
C ASN A 1157 52.89 40.25 4.15
N VAL A 1158 52.97 38.95 4.45
CA VAL A 1158 52.17 38.29 5.50
C VAL A 1158 53.08 37.89 6.66
N GLU A 1159 52.80 38.39 7.84
CA GLU A 1159 53.43 38.01 9.10
C GLU A 1159 52.42 37.22 9.95
N ILE A 1160 52.83 36.06 10.47
CA ILE A 1160 51.98 35.18 11.29
C ILE A 1160 52.67 34.95 12.63
N GLU A 1161 52.02 35.37 13.72
CA GLU A 1161 52.44 35.12 15.09
C GLU A 1161 51.47 34.11 15.71
N ILE A 1162 51.98 32.94 16.12
CA ILE A 1162 51.20 31.86 16.75
C ILE A 1162 51.72 31.63 18.17
N LYS A 1163 50.83 31.64 19.16
CA LYS A 1163 51.11 31.29 20.56
C LYS A 1163 50.14 30.19 20.98
N GLY A 1164 50.60 28.94 21.05
CA GLY A 1164 49.77 27.78 21.41
C GLY A 1164 49.87 26.66 20.38
N ASN A 1165 48.82 25.84 20.26
CA ASN A 1165 48.79 24.73 19.29
C ASN A 1165 48.43 25.22 17.88
N GLY A 1166 49.45 25.41 17.04
CA GLY A 1166 49.29 26.00 15.70
C GLY A 1166 48.32 25.26 14.78
N THR A 1167 48.39 23.93 14.69
CA THR A 1167 47.50 23.14 13.82
C THR A 1167 46.03 23.25 14.24
N LYS A 1168 45.77 23.29 15.56
CA LYS A 1168 44.41 23.44 16.06
C LYS A 1168 43.88 24.86 15.86
N LEU A 1169 44.73 25.86 16.07
CA LEU A 1169 44.40 27.26 15.82
C LEU A 1169 44.11 27.56 14.34
N GLU A 1170 44.78 26.90 13.40
CA GLU A 1170 44.49 27.02 11.97
C GLU A 1170 43.11 26.42 11.60
N LEU A 1171 42.74 25.27 12.18
CA LEU A 1171 41.42 24.68 11.97
C LEU A 1171 40.30 25.57 12.55
N GLU A 1172 40.51 26.09 13.77
CA GLU A 1172 39.56 27.00 14.42
C GLU A 1172 39.47 28.35 13.70
N LEU A 1173 40.56 28.80 13.07
CA LEU A 1173 40.54 29.99 12.21
C LEU A 1173 39.62 29.80 11.01
N GLU A 1174 39.67 28.65 10.33
CA GLU A 1174 38.79 28.37 9.19
C GLU A 1174 37.33 28.21 9.61
N GLN A 1175 37.08 27.62 10.79
CA GLN A 1175 35.74 27.55 11.37
C GLN A 1175 35.21 28.96 11.71
N ALA A 1176 36.04 29.80 12.34
CA ALA A 1176 35.69 31.17 12.69
C ALA A 1176 35.39 32.03 11.44
N LYS A 1177 36.14 31.84 10.34
CA LYS A 1177 35.86 32.49 9.05
C LYS A 1177 34.54 32.08 8.44
N ARG A 1178 34.20 30.78 8.47
CA ARG A 1178 32.89 30.29 7.99
C ARG A 1178 31.75 30.87 8.81
N LEU A 1179 31.90 30.89 10.13
CA LEU A 1179 30.90 31.47 11.04
C LEU A 1179 30.77 32.98 10.83
N LEU A 1180 31.88 33.69 10.65
CA LEU A 1180 31.90 35.12 10.34
C LEU A 1180 31.19 35.43 9.02
N LEU A 1181 31.38 34.61 7.98
CA LEU A 1181 30.70 34.76 6.70
C LEU A 1181 29.17 34.61 6.85
N LEU A 1182 28.73 33.58 7.59
CA LEU A 1182 27.31 33.37 7.87
C LEU A 1182 26.71 34.53 8.68
N ALA A 1183 27.44 34.99 9.71
CA ALA A 1183 27.04 36.10 10.56
C ALA A 1183 26.96 37.43 9.76
N ARG A 1184 27.87 37.65 8.80
CA ARG A 1184 27.84 38.80 7.87
C ARG A 1184 26.59 38.80 7.00
N GLU A 1185 26.26 37.69 6.36
CA GLU A 1185 25.07 37.60 5.49
C GLU A 1185 23.79 37.82 6.29
N LYS A 1186 23.71 37.25 7.50
CA LYS A 1186 22.59 37.49 8.41
C LYS A 1186 22.51 38.95 8.86
N THR A 1187 23.65 39.57 9.18
CA THR A 1187 23.71 40.99 9.55
C THR A 1187 23.29 41.89 8.40
N LYS A 1188 23.70 41.62 7.15
CA LYS A 1188 23.27 42.37 5.96
C LYS A 1188 21.75 42.31 5.76
N ALA A 1189 21.17 41.11 5.82
CA ALA A 1189 19.73 40.92 5.66
C ALA A 1189 18.93 41.68 6.73
N LEU A 1190 19.37 41.61 7.99
CA LEU A 1190 18.71 42.28 9.12
C LEU A 1190 18.94 43.81 9.12
N ALA A 1191 20.15 44.25 8.76
CA ALA A 1191 20.49 45.67 8.65
C ALA A 1191 19.68 46.37 7.55
N ALA A 1192 19.48 45.71 6.40
CA ALA A 1192 18.62 46.21 5.32
C ALA A 1192 17.18 46.43 5.80
N MET A 1193 16.69 45.55 6.68
CA MET A 1193 15.35 45.66 7.28
C MET A 1193 15.22 46.78 8.33
N LEU A 1194 16.28 47.09 9.07
CA LEU A 1194 16.21 47.95 10.25
C LEU A 1194 16.74 49.37 10.05
N CYS A 1195 17.81 49.53 9.27
CA CYS A 1195 18.44 50.84 9.08
C CYS A 1195 17.95 51.55 7.80
N ASN A 1196 17.02 50.93 7.04
CA ASN A 1196 16.34 51.49 5.87
C ASN A 1196 17.29 52.21 4.88
N LEU A 1197 18.48 51.65 4.67
CA LEU A 1197 19.40 52.12 3.65
C LEU A 1197 18.91 51.62 2.29
N PRO A 1198 18.76 52.50 1.28
CA PRO A 1198 18.45 52.04 -0.07
C PRO A 1198 19.58 51.10 -0.53
N SER A 1199 19.21 49.92 -1.02
CA SER A 1199 20.09 48.81 -1.42
C SER A 1199 21.18 49.15 -2.45
N ARG A 1200 21.26 50.40 -2.93
CA ARG A 1200 22.23 50.87 -3.93
C ARG A 1200 23.58 51.34 -3.37
N GLU A 1201 23.73 51.62 -2.06
CA GLU A 1201 25.01 52.09 -1.48
C GLU A 1201 25.91 50.98 -0.91
N LEU A 1202 25.50 49.71 -0.97
CA LEU A 1202 26.31 48.56 -0.53
C LEU A 1202 27.16 47.92 -1.65
N HIS A 1203 27.34 48.60 -2.79
CA HIS A 1203 28.37 48.25 -3.77
C HIS A 1203 29.72 48.87 -3.38
N ILE A 1204 30.28 48.39 -2.28
CA ILE A 1204 31.74 48.43 -2.10
C ILE A 1204 32.28 47.26 -2.91
N SER A 1205 33.10 47.52 -3.92
CA SER A 1205 33.92 46.48 -4.55
C SER A 1205 34.91 45.97 -3.52
N TRP A 1206 34.66 44.78 -2.99
CA TRP A 1206 35.55 44.08 -2.08
C TRP A 1206 36.76 43.56 -2.87
N PRO A 1207 38.01 43.81 -2.46
CA PRO A 1207 39.17 43.12 -3.02
C PRO A 1207 39.20 41.64 -2.63
#